data_AF-A0A261TJA9-F1
#
_entry.id   AF-A0A261TJA9-F1
#
_cell.length_a   1.000
_cell.length_b   1.000
_cell.length_c   1.000
_cell.angle_alpha   90.00
_cell.angle_beta   90.00
_cell.angle_gamma   90.00
#
_symmetry.space_group_name_H-M   'P 1'
#
loop_
_entity.id
_entity.type
_entity.pdbx_description
1 polymer ?
#
loop_
_entity_poly.entity_id
_entity_poly.type
_entity_poly.pdbx_seq_one_letter_code
_entity_poly.pdbx_strand_id
1 'polypeptide(L)'
;MTPPLPAPGHQQAPFLRDDTDPEETAEWRDALDALAQTEGAPRAAYVLARLLDHAASLGVRAGGQVSTAYLNTIAVADEPPFPGDLGLEERIASINRWNALAMVVRANQAHGELGGHIASYASAADLFEVGFNHFFRGPDAPGGADLVYMQPHSAPGIYARAYLEGLLDDEDLALFRQEITARAAGRRGLSSYPHPWLMPDFWQFPTGSMGIGPINAIYQARFMRYLEHRGLAPESQRKVWGIFGDGEMDEPESIAALTLAARERLDNLVFVVNCNLQRLDGPVRGNGRIIDELETLYAGAGWNVIKVVWGSDWDALLRRDASGALAHAFAHTVDGQFQTFAANDGAYNREHFFGQDPALAALVADWPDEAIDRLRRGGHDMTKIHAAYARAVAHRGQPTVILAQTKKGFGMGAAGQGKMTTHQQKKLDDDALLAFRDRFALPLSDADCLALRFYRPSSDSAEMRHLQARRAALGGHLPRRRAQAQPLAAPPVTQWAGFALAPDGKEMSSTMALVRMLTQLLKDPALGPRIVPIVADEARTFGMANLFRQIGIYSAQGQLYEPEDIGSVLSYREARDGQILEEGITEAGAISSWTAAGTSYSVHGLPMLPFYIYYSMFGFQRIGDLIWAAADQRTRGFLIGATSGRTTLGGEGLQHQDGSSHLIAATVPNCRAYDPAQAYEAALIVEEGMRRMLTEDHDEFYYLTVTNENLPQPDLPDASVAPDCRTGVLRGMHRVRTCDAPRVRLLAAGPALAEALRAAETLQSEHAVPCEVWSVTSYSELARDARRVERARVLGLNHEPSWLAHCLGQDGPPVLAASDYVCAVPDQIRAHVSAPMRSLGTDGFGRSDTRARLRDFFEVSAAWMVLHALDLACARATDAEAARLQEAIARQRAALDAAGRDAPPWLR
;
A
#
# COMPACT_ATOMS: atom_id res chain seq x y z
N MET A 1 46.72 -7.39 42.72
CA MET A 1 45.35 -6.86 42.84
C MET A 1 45.30 -5.56 42.07
N THR A 2 44.86 -5.66 40.83
CA THR A 2 44.78 -4.57 39.84
C THR A 2 43.50 -3.78 40.13
N PRO A 3 43.50 -2.44 40.11
CA PRO A 3 42.28 -1.67 40.31
C PRO A 3 41.32 -1.88 39.13
N PRO A 4 39.99 -1.77 39.35
CA PRO A 4 39.02 -1.95 38.28
C PRO A 4 39.14 -0.81 37.27
N LEU A 5 39.08 -1.15 35.97
CA LEU A 5 38.92 -0.18 34.90
C LEU A 5 37.58 0.57 35.06
N PRO A 6 37.52 1.89 34.84
CA PRO A 6 36.27 2.63 34.89
C PRO A 6 35.37 2.19 33.72
N ALA A 7 34.08 2.02 34.01
CA ALA A 7 33.07 1.72 33.00
C ALA A 7 33.01 2.86 31.95
N PRO A 8 32.78 2.55 30.66
CA PRO A 8 32.52 3.56 29.65
C PRO A 8 31.13 4.16 29.90
N GLY A 9 31.09 5.24 30.67
CA GLY A 9 29.90 6.07 30.78
C GLY A 9 29.68 6.79 29.45
N HIS A 10 28.59 6.46 28.75
CA HIS A 10 28.02 7.32 27.71
C HIS A 10 27.45 8.58 28.36
N GLN A 11 28.32 9.52 28.75
CA GLN A 11 27.91 10.91 29.01
C GLN A 11 27.97 11.65 27.67
N GLN A 12 26.81 12.02 27.13
CA GLN A 12 26.76 13.14 26.17
C GLN A 12 27.38 14.35 26.88
N ALA A 13 28.42 14.94 26.30
CA ALA A 13 28.97 16.19 26.81
C ALA A 13 27.82 17.23 26.87
N PRO A 14 27.61 17.91 28.01
CA PRO A 14 26.56 18.92 28.10
C PRO A 14 26.90 20.05 27.13
N PHE A 15 26.01 20.34 26.18
CA PHE A 15 26.09 21.58 25.42
C PHE A 15 26.07 22.75 26.40
N LEU A 16 27.08 23.63 26.32
CA LEU A 16 27.06 24.91 27.03
C LEU A 16 25.78 25.65 26.57
N ARG A 17 24.91 26.02 27.51
CA ARG A 17 23.65 26.73 27.22
C ARG A 17 23.87 28.23 26.99
N ASP A 18 25.00 28.76 27.46
CA ASP A 18 25.38 30.17 27.35
C ASP A 18 26.77 30.26 26.70
N ASP A 19 26.94 31.24 25.80
CA ASP A 19 28.21 31.52 25.12
C ASP A 19 29.21 32.10 26.13
N THR A 20 30.24 31.32 26.46
CA THR A 20 31.24 31.69 27.47
C THR A 20 32.25 32.71 26.96
N ASP A 21 32.37 32.87 25.64
CA ASP A 21 33.23 33.86 24.99
C ASP A 21 32.57 34.40 23.70
N PRO A 22 31.66 35.39 23.83
CA PRO A 22 30.95 35.95 22.68
C PRO A 22 31.86 36.66 21.66
N GLU A 23 33.05 37.13 22.07
CA GLU A 23 34.01 37.76 21.16
C GLU A 23 34.65 36.69 20.27
N GLU A 24 35.13 35.60 20.84
CA GLU A 24 35.67 34.47 20.05
C GLU A 24 34.61 33.91 19.10
N THR A 25 33.37 33.71 19.58
CA THR A 25 32.27 33.22 18.73
C THR A 25 31.95 34.20 17.60
N ALA A 26 32.02 35.51 17.84
CA ALA A 26 31.84 36.52 16.80
C ALA A 26 32.95 36.46 15.74
N GLU A 27 34.22 36.27 16.13
CA GLU A 27 35.35 36.13 15.19
C GLU A 27 35.18 34.94 14.24
N TRP A 28 34.76 33.78 14.76
CA TRP A 28 34.48 32.60 13.93
C TRP A 28 33.33 32.83 12.94
N ARG A 29 32.29 33.56 13.36
CA ARG A 29 31.16 33.93 12.51
C ARG A 29 31.58 34.92 11.43
N ASP A 30 32.31 35.96 11.79
CA ASP A 30 32.83 36.96 10.86
C ASP A 30 33.77 36.32 9.82
N ALA A 31 34.59 35.35 10.24
CA ALA A 31 35.44 34.60 9.31
C ALA A 31 34.63 33.78 8.30
N LEU A 32 33.54 33.13 8.73
CA LEU A 32 32.65 32.38 7.85
C LEU A 32 31.87 33.30 6.91
N ASP A 33 31.36 34.43 7.42
CA ASP A 33 30.65 35.45 6.64
C ASP A 33 31.56 36.08 5.58
N ALA A 34 32.79 36.43 5.96
CA ALA A 34 33.79 36.94 5.03
C ALA A 34 34.08 35.92 3.92
N LEU A 35 34.22 34.64 4.26
CA LEU A 35 34.43 33.57 3.27
C LEU A 35 33.24 33.41 2.32
N ALA A 36 32.01 33.42 2.87
CA ALA A 36 30.80 33.30 2.06
C ALA A 36 30.60 34.50 1.11
N GLN A 37 30.95 35.72 1.56
CA GLN A 37 30.87 36.94 0.76
C GLN A 37 31.95 37.01 -0.33
N THR A 38 33.16 36.54 -0.04
CA THR A 38 34.31 36.66 -0.96
C THR A 38 34.41 35.50 -1.96
N GLU A 39 34.19 34.27 -1.51
CA GLU A 39 34.41 33.04 -2.29
C GLU A 39 33.11 32.27 -2.60
N GLY A 40 31.98 32.69 -1.99
CA GLY A 40 30.66 32.12 -2.22
C GLY A 40 30.29 30.92 -1.33
N ALA A 41 28.99 30.61 -1.31
CA ALA A 41 28.41 29.55 -0.48
C ALA A 41 29.03 28.15 -0.66
N PRO A 42 29.38 27.68 -1.88
CA PRO A 42 30.02 26.36 -2.05
C PRO A 42 31.36 26.23 -1.31
N ARG A 43 32.16 27.30 -1.28
CA ARG A 43 33.45 27.30 -0.57
C ARG A 43 33.26 27.33 0.94
N ALA A 44 32.33 28.14 1.43
CA ALA A 44 31.97 28.16 2.85
C ALA A 44 31.48 26.79 3.34
N ALA A 45 30.60 26.13 2.57
CA ALA A 45 30.11 24.79 2.87
C ALA A 45 31.24 23.74 2.89
N TYR A 46 32.18 23.80 1.94
CA TYR A 46 33.35 22.93 1.94
C TYR A 46 34.21 23.11 3.22
N VAL A 47 34.52 24.35 3.60
CA VAL A 47 35.33 24.62 4.81
C VAL A 47 34.61 24.14 6.07
N LEU A 48 33.31 24.41 6.19
CA LEU A 48 32.51 23.92 7.31
C LEU A 48 32.52 22.39 7.40
N ALA A 49 32.37 21.68 6.28
CA ALA A 49 32.48 20.23 6.24
C ALA A 49 33.86 19.74 6.72
N ARG A 50 34.95 20.40 6.31
CA ARG A 50 36.30 20.08 6.80
C ARG A 50 36.50 20.35 8.28
N LEU A 51 35.88 21.39 8.82
CA LEU A 51 35.89 21.67 10.27
C LEU A 51 35.10 20.62 11.05
N LEU A 52 33.95 20.17 10.54
CA LEU A 52 33.17 19.08 11.13
C LEU A 52 33.90 17.74 11.09
N ASP A 53 34.54 17.39 9.95
CA ASP A 53 35.41 16.21 9.84
C ASP A 53 36.53 16.25 10.90
N HIS A 54 37.15 17.42 11.06
CA HIS A 54 38.22 17.60 12.03
C HIS A 54 37.70 17.51 13.47
N ALA A 55 36.58 18.15 13.78
CA ALA A 55 35.91 18.05 15.07
C ALA A 55 35.58 16.58 15.43
N ALA A 56 35.06 15.82 14.47
CA ALA A 56 34.78 14.39 14.64
C ALA A 56 36.06 13.58 14.94
N SER A 57 37.19 13.90 14.29
CA SER A 57 38.49 13.28 14.57
C SER A 57 39.02 13.60 15.97
N LEU A 58 38.62 14.72 16.56
CA LEU A 58 38.93 15.14 17.93
C LEU A 58 37.94 14.55 18.96
N GLY A 59 36.96 13.76 18.53
CA GLY A 59 35.89 13.24 19.38
C GLY A 59 34.83 14.29 19.77
N VAL A 60 34.91 15.50 19.21
CA VAL A 60 33.92 16.55 19.38
C VAL A 60 32.71 16.23 18.51
N ARG A 61 31.59 15.89 19.14
CA ARG A 61 30.31 15.72 18.46
C ARG A 61 29.57 17.05 18.49
N ALA A 62 29.58 17.79 17.39
CA ALA A 62 28.64 18.89 17.23
C ALA A 62 27.22 18.31 17.35
N GLY A 63 26.39 18.90 18.21
CA GLY A 63 24.96 18.61 18.21
C GLY A 63 24.43 19.10 16.88
N GLY A 64 24.04 18.18 16.00
CA GLY A 64 23.65 18.54 14.65
C GLY A 64 22.52 19.56 14.70
N GLN A 65 22.76 20.77 14.18
CA GLN A 65 21.67 21.53 13.59
C GLN A 65 21.27 20.78 12.32
N VAL A 66 20.36 19.83 12.46
CA VAL A 66 19.83 19.02 11.36
C VAL A 66 18.65 19.72 10.67
N SER A 67 18.22 20.88 11.17
CA SER A 67 17.18 21.73 10.59
C SER A 67 17.73 23.12 10.25
N THR A 68 17.29 23.64 9.10
CA THR A 68 17.55 25.03 8.71
C THR A 68 16.63 25.97 9.49
N ALA A 69 16.88 27.29 9.43
CA ALA A 69 16.00 28.29 10.05
C ALA A 69 14.52 28.04 9.67
N TYR A 70 13.58 28.39 10.55
CA TYR A 70 12.14 28.21 10.32
C TYR A 70 11.58 29.27 9.35
N LEU A 71 12.16 29.27 8.14
CA LEU A 71 11.94 30.17 7.03
C LEU A 71 11.76 29.37 5.74
N ASN A 72 11.39 30.06 4.67
CA ASN A 72 11.33 29.46 3.34
C ASN A 72 12.73 29.03 2.87
N THR A 73 12.84 27.84 2.28
CA THR A 73 14.11 27.37 1.68
C THR A 73 14.52 28.21 0.47
N ILE A 74 13.55 28.72 -0.30
CA ILE A 74 13.81 29.57 -1.47
C ILE A 74 13.66 31.03 -1.02
N ALA A 75 14.76 31.78 -1.10
CA ALA A 75 14.75 33.21 -0.83
C ALA A 75 14.02 33.98 -1.93
N VAL A 76 13.47 35.15 -1.60
CA VAL A 76 12.71 36.00 -2.54
C VAL A 76 13.51 36.36 -3.79
N ALA A 77 14.83 36.57 -3.64
CA ALA A 77 15.71 36.88 -4.77
C ALA A 77 15.89 35.70 -5.75
N ASP A 78 15.66 34.47 -5.29
CA ASP A 78 15.78 33.24 -6.07
C ASP A 78 14.42 32.70 -6.54
N GLU A 79 13.34 33.44 -6.26
CA GLU A 79 11.97 33.09 -6.60
C GLU A 79 11.69 33.37 -8.08
N PRO A 80 11.28 32.37 -8.88
CA PRO A 80 10.91 32.62 -10.26
C PRO A 80 9.59 33.42 -10.34
N PRO A 81 9.41 34.27 -11.37
CA PRO A 81 8.12 34.92 -11.62
C PRO A 81 6.99 33.90 -11.74
N PHE A 82 5.82 34.20 -11.16
CA PHE A 82 4.64 33.36 -11.32
C PHE A 82 4.19 33.34 -12.79
N PRO A 83 4.03 32.16 -13.42
CA PRO A 83 3.78 32.07 -14.86
C PRO A 83 2.30 32.21 -15.25
N GLY A 84 1.38 32.24 -14.29
CA GLY A 84 -0.06 32.31 -14.49
C GLY A 84 -0.67 33.68 -14.19
N ASP A 85 -2.00 33.76 -14.28
CA ASP A 85 -2.75 34.90 -13.75
C ASP A 85 -3.17 34.57 -12.31
N LEU A 86 -2.45 35.14 -11.35
CA LEU A 86 -2.66 34.86 -9.93
C LEU A 86 -4.09 35.18 -9.49
N GLY A 87 -4.68 36.28 -9.96
CA GLY A 87 -6.03 36.68 -9.56
C GLY A 87 -7.10 35.72 -10.09
N LEU A 88 -6.94 35.22 -11.33
CA LEU A 88 -7.83 34.19 -11.88
C LEU A 88 -7.69 32.87 -11.15
N GLU A 89 -6.46 32.44 -10.86
CA GLU A 89 -6.21 31.16 -10.19
C GLU A 89 -6.69 31.17 -8.73
N GLU A 90 -6.52 32.28 -8.01
CA GLU A 90 -7.11 32.48 -6.67
C GLU A 90 -8.65 32.44 -6.73
N ARG A 91 -9.29 33.04 -7.75
CA ARG A 91 -10.75 32.94 -7.96
C ARG A 91 -11.20 31.49 -8.20
N ILE A 92 -10.49 30.74 -9.05
CA ILE A 92 -10.81 29.33 -9.31
C ILE A 92 -10.68 28.51 -8.01
N ALA A 93 -9.61 28.72 -7.25
CA ALA A 93 -9.38 28.04 -5.98
C ALA A 93 -10.49 28.33 -4.95
N SER A 94 -10.95 29.58 -4.88
CA SER A 94 -12.12 29.99 -4.09
C SER A 94 -13.39 29.23 -4.48
N ILE A 95 -13.67 29.10 -5.79
CA ILE A 95 -14.84 28.39 -6.29
C ILE A 95 -14.78 26.90 -5.94
N ASN A 96 -13.61 26.26 -6.10
CA ASN A 96 -13.43 24.86 -5.72
C ASN A 96 -13.63 24.64 -4.22
N ARG A 97 -13.13 25.56 -3.38
CA ARG A 97 -13.37 25.53 -1.92
C ARG A 97 -14.86 25.60 -1.59
N TRP A 98 -15.61 26.48 -2.25
CA TRP A 98 -17.05 26.58 -2.07
C TRP A 98 -17.78 25.30 -2.47
N ASN A 99 -17.53 24.79 -3.67
CA ASN A 99 -18.22 23.60 -4.17
C ASN A 99 -17.91 22.37 -3.31
N ALA A 100 -16.68 22.23 -2.81
CA ALA A 100 -16.30 21.19 -1.86
C ALA A 100 -17.05 21.34 -0.52
N LEU A 101 -17.13 22.56 0.02
CA LEU A 101 -17.87 22.86 1.24
C LEU A 101 -19.36 22.57 1.06
N ALA A 102 -20.00 23.13 0.03
CA ALA A 102 -21.42 22.98 -0.26
C ALA A 102 -21.80 21.50 -0.42
N MET A 103 -20.95 20.71 -1.08
CA MET A 103 -21.17 19.27 -1.28
C MET A 103 -21.23 18.52 0.06
N VAL A 104 -20.27 18.76 0.95
CA VAL A 104 -20.23 18.09 2.25
C VAL A 104 -21.38 18.56 3.15
N VAL A 105 -21.64 19.87 3.21
CA VAL A 105 -22.73 20.41 4.05
C VAL A 105 -24.09 19.89 3.55
N ARG A 106 -24.35 19.89 2.23
CA ARG A 106 -25.59 19.33 1.66
C ARG A 106 -25.76 17.86 1.99
N ALA A 107 -24.70 17.06 1.84
CA ALA A 107 -24.75 15.63 2.19
C ALA A 107 -25.14 15.42 3.67
N ASN A 108 -24.58 16.21 4.58
CA ASN A 108 -24.86 16.08 6.03
C ASN A 108 -26.19 16.74 6.46
N GLN A 109 -26.74 17.68 5.68
CA GLN A 109 -28.10 18.18 5.87
C GLN A 109 -29.14 17.13 5.46
N ALA A 110 -28.91 16.41 4.36
CA ALA A 110 -29.78 15.33 3.91
C ALA A 110 -29.66 14.08 4.81
N HIS A 111 -28.42 13.68 5.13
CA HIS A 111 -28.09 12.45 5.86
C HIS A 111 -26.84 12.68 6.74
N GLY A 112 -27.05 12.95 8.03
CA GLY A 112 -25.99 13.36 8.96
C GLY A 112 -24.88 12.31 9.20
N GLU A 113 -25.15 11.05 8.87
CA GLU A 113 -24.24 9.91 9.02
C GLU A 113 -23.24 9.76 7.85
N LEU A 114 -23.48 10.41 6.70
CA LEU A 114 -22.60 10.28 5.53
C LEU A 114 -21.19 10.82 5.81
N GLY A 115 -21.08 11.86 6.64
CA GLY A 115 -19.82 12.50 6.95
C GLY A 115 -19.21 13.23 5.75
N GLY A 116 -17.88 13.30 5.70
CA GLY A 116 -17.14 14.13 4.74
C GLY A 116 -16.29 15.18 5.45
N HIS A 117 -15.32 15.74 4.72
CA HIS A 117 -14.27 16.58 5.28
C HIS A 117 -14.17 17.89 4.50
N ILE A 118 -14.40 19.02 5.18
CA ILE A 118 -14.31 20.36 4.58
C ILE A 118 -12.89 20.91 4.78
N ALA A 119 -12.41 20.82 6.02
CA ALA A 119 -11.22 21.52 6.48
C ALA A 119 -9.90 21.03 5.86
N SER A 120 -9.83 19.73 5.52
CA SER A 120 -8.63 19.14 4.91
C SER A 120 -8.38 19.75 3.54
N TYR A 121 -9.37 19.71 2.65
CA TYR A 121 -9.25 20.32 1.32
C TYR A 121 -9.06 21.84 1.41
N ALA A 122 -9.79 22.53 2.29
CA ALA A 122 -9.62 23.97 2.47
C ALA A 122 -8.16 24.37 2.77
N SER A 123 -7.43 23.53 3.52
CA SER A 123 -6.01 23.73 3.81
C SER A 123 -5.06 23.43 2.65
N ALA A 124 -5.44 22.50 1.76
CA ALA A 124 -4.58 22.01 0.67
C ALA A 124 -4.96 22.53 -0.72
N ALA A 125 -6.04 23.31 -0.83
CA ALA A 125 -6.59 23.72 -2.12
C ALA A 125 -5.55 24.42 -3.00
N ASP A 126 -4.77 25.38 -2.46
CA ASP A 126 -3.77 26.08 -3.28
C ASP A 126 -2.62 25.16 -3.72
N LEU A 127 -2.26 24.14 -2.92
CA LEU A 127 -1.27 23.12 -3.29
C LEU A 127 -1.74 22.32 -4.52
N PHE A 128 -3.01 21.89 -4.51
CA PHE A 128 -3.61 21.20 -5.65
C PHE A 128 -3.77 22.13 -6.86
N GLU A 129 -4.25 23.35 -6.66
CA GLU A 129 -4.54 24.29 -7.74
C GLU A 129 -3.28 24.69 -8.51
N VAL A 130 -2.18 24.99 -7.81
CA VAL A 130 -0.88 25.24 -8.46
C VAL A 130 -0.42 24.00 -9.21
N GLY A 131 -0.57 22.82 -8.61
CA GLY A 131 -0.27 21.54 -9.25
C GLY A 131 -1.05 21.34 -10.56
N PHE A 132 -2.37 21.48 -10.54
CA PHE A 132 -3.19 21.32 -11.74
C PHE A 132 -3.02 22.44 -12.77
N ASN A 133 -2.72 23.66 -12.37
CA ASN A 133 -2.51 24.74 -13.33
C ASN A 133 -1.15 24.60 -14.01
N HIS A 134 -0.09 24.19 -13.29
CA HIS A 134 1.29 24.34 -13.79
C HIS A 134 2.12 23.07 -13.90
N PHE A 135 1.75 21.97 -13.23
CA PHE A 135 2.66 20.82 -13.09
C PHE A 135 2.05 19.48 -13.50
N PHE A 136 0.88 19.11 -13.01
CA PHE A 136 0.31 17.77 -13.18
C PHE A 136 -0.04 17.50 -14.64
N ARG A 137 0.74 16.65 -15.30
CA ARG A 137 0.55 16.29 -16.71
C ARG A 137 -0.57 15.28 -16.90
N GLY A 138 -1.50 15.56 -17.80
CA GLY A 138 -2.62 14.69 -18.15
C GLY A 138 -2.26 13.59 -19.17
N PRO A 139 -3.23 12.73 -19.51
CA PRO A 139 -3.03 11.54 -20.36
C PRO A 139 -2.47 11.79 -21.77
N ASP A 140 -2.69 12.99 -22.31
CA ASP A 140 -2.30 13.39 -23.66
C ASP A 140 -1.00 14.22 -23.69
N ALA A 141 -0.37 14.41 -22.52
CA ALA A 141 0.90 15.11 -22.44
C ALA A 141 2.02 14.32 -23.17
N PRO A 142 2.95 15.01 -23.84
CA PRO A 142 4.15 14.37 -24.38
C PRO A 142 4.91 13.61 -23.28
N GLY A 143 5.13 12.31 -23.49
CA GLY A 143 5.78 11.42 -22.52
C GLY A 143 4.85 10.80 -21.45
N GLY A 144 3.55 11.13 -21.46
CA GLY A 144 2.49 10.53 -20.63
C GLY A 144 2.13 11.32 -19.36
N ALA A 145 1.09 10.86 -18.66
CA ALA A 145 0.55 11.52 -17.47
C ALA A 145 1.43 11.35 -16.23
N ASP A 146 1.51 12.39 -15.41
CA ASP A 146 2.03 12.28 -14.05
C ASP A 146 1.11 11.39 -13.20
N LEU A 147 1.69 10.78 -12.16
CA LEU A 147 0.98 9.91 -11.24
C LEU A 147 0.77 10.66 -9.93
N VAL A 148 -0.48 10.97 -9.57
CA VAL A 148 -0.78 11.80 -8.39
C VAL A 148 -1.51 10.97 -7.34
N TYR A 149 -0.81 10.68 -6.23
CA TYR A 149 -1.37 10.09 -5.01
C TYR A 149 -2.03 11.21 -4.21
N MET A 150 -3.33 11.38 -4.43
CA MET A 150 -4.10 12.47 -3.85
C MET A 150 -4.48 12.16 -2.40
N GLN A 151 -4.31 13.13 -1.50
CA GLN A 151 -4.74 13.01 -0.11
C GLN A 151 -6.23 12.62 -0.06
N PRO A 152 -6.62 11.52 0.61
CA PRO A 152 -7.97 10.96 0.48
C PRO A 152 -9.05 11.93 0.98
N HIS A 153 -8.78 12.61 2.10
CA HIS A 153 -9.69 13.57 2.74
C HIS A 153 -9.89 14.86 1.92
N SER A 154 -9.13 15.03 0.83
CA SER A 154 -9.26 16.15 -0.12
C SER A 154 -10.12 15.79 -1.35
N ALA A 155 -10.69 14.57 -1.42
CA ALA A 155 -11.56 14.13 -2.52
C ALA A 155 -12.72 15.10 -2.86
N PRO A 156 -13.41 15.74 -1.89
CA PRO A 156 -14.43 16.76 -2.19
C PRO A 156 -13.91 17.89 -3.10
N GLY A 157 -12.67 18.33 -2.90
CA GLY A 157 -12.05 19.34 -3.73
C GLY A 157 -11.71 18.89 -5.13
N ILE A 158 -11.28 17.63 -5.28
CA ILE A 158 -11.01 17.03 -6.58
C ILE A 158 -12.30 16.87 -7.38
N TYR A 159 -13.41 16.49 -6.73
CA TYR A 159 -14.72 16.47 -7.37
C TYR A 159 -15.22 17.86 -7.74
N ALA A 160 -15.02 18.87 -6.87
CA ALA A 160 -15.34 20.25 -7.17
C ALA A 160 -14.59 20.77 -8.41
N ARG A 161 -13.30 20.45 -8.52
CA ARG A 161 -12.52 20.79 -9.71
C ARG A 161 -12.98 20.04 -10.95
N ALA A 162 -13.23 18.74 -10.84
CA ALA A 162 -13.76 17.93 -11.94
C ALA A 162 -15.14 18.44 -12.41
N TYR A 163 -15.97 18.97 -11.50
CA TYR A 163 -17.20 19.67 -11.81
C TYR A 163 -16.94 20.95 -12.60
N LEU A 164 -15.98 21.80 -12.23
CA LEU A 164 -15.63 22.96 -13.07
C LEU A 164 -15.10 22.53 -14.44
N GLU A 165 -14.29 21.47 -14.50
CA GLU A 165 -13.76 20.91 -15.75
C GLU A 165 -14.83 20.28 -16.67
N GLY A 166 -16.07 20.16 -16.20
CA GLY A 166 -17.21 19.60 -16.96
C GLY A 166 -17.25 18.06 -16.97
N LEU A 167 -16.49 17.43 -16.08
CA LEU A 167 -16.39 15.98 -15.96
C LEU A 167 -17.44 15.37 -15.04
N LEU A 168 -18.01 16.19 -14.17
CA LEU A 168 -19.09 15.87 -13.25
C LEU A 168 -20.16 16.95 -13.37
N ASP A 169 -21.41 16.62 -13.09
CA ASP A 169 -22.53 17.57 -13.05
C ASP A 169 -23.07 17.81 -11.62
N ASP A 170 -24.09 18.67 -11.51
CA ASP A 170 -24.72 19.02 -10.23
C ASP A 170 -25.36 17.81 -9.54
N GLU A 171 -25.88 16.85 -10.32
CA GLU A 171 -26.49 15.63 -9.79
C GLU A 171 -25.44 14.67 -9.25
N ASP A 172 -24.28 14.56 -9.91
CA ASP A 172 -23.15 13.77 -9.41
C ASP A 172 -22.69 14.29 -8.03
N LEU A 173 -22.46 15.61 -7.90
CA LEU A 173 -22.03 16.20 -6.63
C LEU A 173 -23.09 16.06 -5.52
N ALA A 174 -24.39 16.13 -5.87
CA ALA A 174 -25.49 15.95 -4.91
C ALA A 174 -25.55 14.53 -4.31
N LEU A 175 -24.93 13.55 -4.97
CA LEU A 175 -24.89 12.14 -4.57
C LEU A 175 -23.53 11.71 -4.00
N PHE A 176 -22.76 12.65 -3.47
CA PHE A 176 -21.52 12.36 -2.74
C PHE A 176 -21.76 11.36 -1.60
N ARG A 177 -20.95 10.30 -1.56
CA ARG A 177 -21.05 9.15 -0.62
C ARG A 177 -22.34 8.33 -0.74
N GLN A 178 -23.10 8.48 -1.81
CA GLN A 178 -24.36 7.77 -2.04
C GLN A 178 -24.32 6.94 -3.34
N GLU A 179 -23.35 6.04 -3.44
CA GLU A 179 -23.07 5.29 -4.68
C GLU A 179 -24.15 4.25 -5.02
N ILE A 180 -24.80 3.68 -4.01
CA ILE A 180 -25.92 2.73 -4.21
C ILE A 180 -27.15 3.47 -4.73
N THR A 181 -27.53 4.56 -4.05
CA THR A 181 -28.66 5.42 -4.45
C THR A 181 -28.45 6.00 -5.84
N ALA A 182 -27.23 6.46 -6.13
CA ALA A 182 -26.89 6.99 -7.43
C ALA A 182 -27.06 5.96 -8.55
N ARG A 183 -26.57 4.72 -8.35
CA ARG A 183 -26.74 3.63 -9.33
C ARG A 183 -28.20 3.30 -9.56
N ALA A 184 -29.04 3.33 -8.53
CA ALA A 184 -30.48 3.14 -8.66
C ALA A 184 -31.15 4.25 -9.52
N ALA A 185 -30.58 5.46 -9.54
CA ALA A 185 -31.01 6.58 -10.36
C ALA A 185 -30.32 6.65 -11.75
N GLY A 186 -29.57 5.61 -12.16
CA GLY A 186 -28.84 5.61 -13.43
C GLY A 186 -27.60 6.51 -13.44
N ARG A 187 -27.14 6.94 -12.26
CA ARG A 187 -25.96 7.79 -12.05
C ARG A 187 -24.83 6.97 -11.42
N ARG A 188 -23.61 7.52 -11.43
CA ARG A 188 -22.44 6.83 -10.84
C ARG A 188 -22.40 6.96 -9.31
N GLY A 189 -22.66 8.15 -8.81
CA GLY A 189 -22.33 8.56 -7.45
C GLY A 189 -20.83 8.82 -7.29
N LEU A 190 -20.45 9.41 -6.16
CA LEU A 190 -19.06 9.73 -5.87
C LEU A 190 -18.61 9.01 -4.60
N SER A 191 -17.54 8.24 -4.72
CA SER A 191 -16.94 7.55 -3.57
C SER A 191 -16.41 8.55 -2.54
N SER A 192 -16.33 8.12 -1.29
CA SER A 192 -15.80 8.94 -0.19
C SER A 192 -14.34 9.37 -0.41
N TYR A 193 -13.52 8.47 -0.97
CA TYR A 193 -12.07 8.58 -1.14
C TYR A 193 -11.64 7.98 -2.49
N PRO A 194 -10.34 8.04 -2.85
CA PRO A 194 -9.82 7.45 -4.08
C PRO A 194 -9.93 5.92 -4.12
N HIS A 195 -11.04 5.41 -4.68
CA HIS A 195 -11.30 3.96 -4.81
C HIS A 195 -11.45 3.56 -6.28
N PRO A 196 -10.38 3.09 -6.95
CA PRO A 196 -10.43 2.63 -8.34
C PRO A 196 -11.38 1.46 -8.55
N TRP A 197 -11.66 0.64 -7.54
CA TRP A 197 -12.68 -0.40 -7.64
C TRP A 197 -14.07 0.20 -7.88
N LEU A 198 -14.39 1.28 -7.19
CA LEU A 198 -15.70 1.92 -7.20
C LEU A 198 -15.88 2.92 -8.36
N MET A 199 -14.81 3.65 -8.73
CA MET A 199 -14.79 4.61 -9.83
C MET A 199 -13.64 4.31 -10.83
N PRO A 200 -13.78 3.26 -11.66
CA PRO A 200 -12.68 2.65 -12.43
C PRO A 200 -12.09 3.47 -13.58
N ASP A 201 -12.72 4.59 -13.92
CA ASP A 201 -12.31 5.55 -14.95
C ASP A 201 -11.90 6.91 -14.37
N PHE A 202 -11.99 7.08 -13.04
CA PHE A 202 -11.67 8.33 -12.34
C PHE A 202 -10.44 8.17 -11.44
N TRP A 203 -10.54 7.38 -10.37
CA TRP A 203 -9.47 7.23 -9.38
C TRP A 203 -8.40 6.22 -9.83
N GLN A 204 -7.13 6.49 -9.52
CA GLN A 204 -5.99 5.64 -9.90
C GLN A 204 -5.33 4.92 -8.71
N PHE A 205 -5.15 5.61 -7.58
CA PHE A 205 -4.34 5.13 -6.46
C PHE A 205 -5.11 5.23 -5.15
N PRO A 206 -5.34 4.12 -4.43
CA PRO A 206 -5.93 4.13 -3.10
C PRO A 206 -4.99 4.77 -2.08
N THR A 207 -5.50 5.80 -1.40
CA THR A 207 -4.77 6.52 -0.34
C THR A 207 -5.60 6.64 0.94
N GLY A 208 -6.80 6.04 0.98
CA GLY A 208 -7.75 6.16 2.10
C GLY A 208 -7.22 5.66 3.43
N SER A 209 -6.47 4.56 3.42
CA SER A 209 -5.69 4.11 4.58
C SER A 209 -4.36 4.86 4.58
N MET A 210 -4.12 5.63 5.65
CA MET A 210 -2.94 6.48 5.77
C MET A 210 -1.66 5.63 5.83
N GLY A 211 -0.54 6.15 5.35
CA GLY A 211 0.75 5.42 5.30
C GLY A 211 0.94 4.53 4.08
N ILE A 212 -0.14 3.97 3.52
CA ILE A 212 -0.09 3.19 2.26
C ILE A 212 0.29 4.06 1.05
N GLY A 213 -0.25 5.28 0.98
CA GLY A 213 0.00 6.21 -0.13
C GLY A 213 1.49 6.51 -0.32
N PRO A 214 2.22 6.97 0.71
CA PRO A 214 3.64 7.27 0.61
C PRO A 214 4.50 6.08 0.17
N ILE A 215 4.38 4.92 0.81
CA ILE A 215 5.21 3.75 0.44
C ILE A 215 4.91 3.32 -1.01
N ASN A 216 3.64 3.22 -1.41
CA ASN A 216 3.29 2.87 -2.78
C ASN A 216 3.81 3.89 -3.80
N ALA A 217 3.80 5.19 -3.49
CA ALA A 217 4.33 6.23 -4.38
C ALA A 217 5.84 6.09 -4.60
N ILE A 218 6.61 5.75 -3.57
CA ILE A 218 8.06 5.48 -3.67
C ILE A 218 8.33 4.29 -4.60
N TYR A 219 7.64 3.17 -4.37
CA TYR A 219 7.83 1.98 -5.19
C TYR A 219 7.28 2.13 -6.61
N GLN A 220 6.24 2.94 -6.81
CA GLN A 220 5.76 3.31 -8.14
C GLN A 220 6.78 4.16 -8.91
N ALA A 221 7.45 5.11 -8.24
CA ALA A 221 8.53 5.89 -8.85
C ALA A 221 9.74 5.02 -9.21
N ARG A 222 10.11 4.07 -8.33
CA ARG A 222 11.12 3.06 -8.64
C ARG A 222 10.71 2.19 -9.82
N PHE A 223 9.46 1.75 -9.88
CA PHE A 223 8.97 0.88 -10.96
C PHE A 223 8.99 1.59 -12.32
N MET A 224 8.76 2.90 -12.38
CA MET A 224 8.99 3.68 -13.60
C MET A 224 10.44 3.60 -14.06
N ARG A 225 11.42 3.77 -13.16
CA ARG A 225 12.85 3.60 -13.48
C ARG A 225 13.18 2.18 -13.92
N TYR A 226 12.56 1.18 -13.29
CA TYR A 226 12.70 -0.22 -13.70
C TYR A 226 12.23 -0.43 -15.15
N LEU A 227 11.07 0.10 -15.54
CA LEU A 227 10.57 -0.01 -16.92
C LEU A 227 11.51 0.67 -17.93
N GLU A 228 12.05 1.84 -17.58
CA GLU A 228 13.01 2.59 -18.41
C GLU A 228 14.33 1.82 -18.57
N HIS A 229 14.93 1.40 -17.47
CA HIS A 229 16.21 0.70 -17.48
C HIS A 229 16.13 -0.68 -18.15
N ARG A 230 14.97 -1.34 -18.10
CA ARG A 230 14.69 -2.59 -18.83
C ARG A 230 14.37 -2.37 -20.32
N GLY A 231 14.31 -1.13 -20.79
CA GLY A 231 13.93 -0.80 -22.17
C GLY A 231 12.48 -1.13 -22.51
N LEU A 232 11.61 -1.29 -21.51
CA LEU A 232 10.19 -1.61 -21.69
C LEU A 232 9.32 -0.36 -21.86
N ALA A 233 9.82 0.78 -21.40
CA ALA A 233 9.28 2.10 -21.62
C ALA A 233 10.42 3.08 -21.99
N PRO A 234 10.16 4.13 -22.79
CA PRO A 234 11.15 5.17 -23.01
C PRO A 234 11.39 5.98 -21.72
N GLU A 235 12.58 6.54 -21.58
CA GLU A 235 12.85 7.52 -20.53
C GLU A 235 11.82 8.65 -20.58
N SER A 236 11.26 8.98 -19.42
CA SER A 236 10.20 9.96 -19.31
C SER A 236 10.53 11.07 -18.34
N GLN A 237 9.91 12.23 -18.57
CA GLN A 237 9.91 13.35 -17.64
C GLN A 237 8.71 13.30 -16.68
N ARG A 238 7.90 12.23 -16.75
CA ARG A 238 6.78 11.99 -15.81
C ARG A 238 7.27 11.97 -14.37
N LYS A 239 6.45 12.48 -13.48
CA LYS A 239 6.69 12.49 -12.04
C LYS A 239 5.62 11.68 -11.30
N VAL A 240 6.01 11.12 -10.17
CA VAL A 240 5.10 10.63 -9.13
C VAL A 240 5.00 11.72 -8.07
N TRP A 241 3.78 12.20 -7.85
CA TRP A 241 3.44 13.22 -6.86
C TRP A 241 2.68 12.58 -5.71
N GLY A 242 3.17 12.73 -4.49
CA GLY A 242 2.46 12.34 -3.27
C GLY A 242 2.00 13.56 -2.51
N ILE A 243 0.70 13.70 -2.24
CA ILE A 243 0.16 14.81 -1.44
C ILE A 243 -0.43 14.21 -0.16
N PHE A 244 0.24 14.47 0.97
CA PHE A 244 -0.02 13.78 2.23
C PHE A 244 -0.20 14.76 3.39
N GLY A 245 -0.74 14.27 4.51
CA GLY A 245 -0.81 15.03 5.75
C GLY A 245 0.47 14.93 6.58
N ASP A 246 0.78 15.93 7.38
CA ASP A 246 1.82 15.83 8.41
C ASP A 246 1.48 14.78 9.48
N GLY A 247 0.23 14.70 9.92
CA GLY A 247 -0.21 13.66 10.85
C GLY A 247 -0.14 12.22 10.29
N GLU A 248 -0.22 12.06 8.96
CA GLU A 248 -0.04 10.76 8.29
C GLU A 248 1.41 10.27 8.36
N MET A 249 2.38 11.16 8.57
CA MET A 249 3.79 10.79 8.71
C MET A 249 4.10 10.06 10.04
N ASP A 250 3.15 9.98 10.98
CA ASP A 250 3.26 9.14 12.18
C ASP A 250 3.10 7.64 11.86
N GLU A 251 2.48 7.28 10.72
CA GLU A 251 2.37 5.88 10.29
C GLU A 251 3.75 5.33 9.90
N PRO A 252 4.17 4.15 10.40
CA PRO A 252 5.48 3.58 10.07
C PRO A 252 5.72 3.46 8.56
N GLU A 253 4.70 3.08 7.80
CA GLU A 253 4.75 2.91 6.34
C GLU A 253 5.04 4.23 5.62
N SER A 254 4.62 5.37 6.17
CA SER A 254 4.88 6.69 5.58
C SER A 254 6.36 7.00 5.44
N ILE A 255 7.19 6.47 6.35
CA ILE A 255 8.62 6.79 6.45
C ILE A 255 9.52 5.58 6.18
N ALA A 256 8.97 4.36 6.08
CA ALA A 256 9.72 3.11 5.96
C ALA A 256 10.62 3.05 4.72
N ALA A 257 10.24 3.69 3.61
CA ALA A 257 10.93 3.59 2.33
C ALA A 257 11.70 4.86 1.91
N LEU A 258 11.89 5.85 2.80
CA LEU A 258 12.59 7.09 2.46
C LEU A 258 14.03 6.83 2.00
N THR A 259 14.76 5.95 2.70
CA THR A 259 16.15 5.62 2.37
C THR A 259 16.27 4.86 1.05
N LEU A 260 15.28 4.03 0.70
CA LEU A 260 15.19 3.40 -0.61
C LEU A 260 15.12 4.46 -1.72
N ALA A 261 14.22 5.43 -1.58
CA ALA A 261 14.04 6.47 -2.60
C ALA A 261 15.34 7.25 -2.87
N ALA A 262 16.13 7.52 -1.83
CA ALA A 262 17.44 8.15 -1.96
C ALA A 262 18.49 7.21 -2.58
N ARG A 263 18.56 5.94 -2.14
CA ARG A 263 19.48 4.93 -2.68
C ARG A 263 19.27 4.70 -4.18
N GLU A 264 18.01 4.66 -4.61
CA GLU A 264 17.60 4.49 -6.01
C GLU A 264 17.61 5.81 -6.80
N ARG A 265 17.99 6.93 -6.17
CA ARG A 265 18.07 8.27 -6.79
C ARG A 265 16.77 8.68 -7.51
N LEU A 266 15.63 8.49 -6.84
CA LEU A 266 14.30 8.71 -7.42
C LEU A 266 13.95 10.19 -7.57
N ASP A 267 14.66 10.91 -8.43
CA ASP A 267 14.35 12.31 -8.76
C ASP A 267 13.07 12.48 -9.59
N ASN A 268 12.41 11.38 -9.97
CA ASN A 268 11.06 11.36 -10.50
C ASN A 268 9.97 11.36 -9.41
N LEU A 269 10.34 11.43 -8.12
CA LEU A 269 9.42 11.46 -6.98
C LEU A 269 9.40 12.83 -6.30
N VAL A 270 8.20 13.37 -6.11
CA VAL A 270 7.97 14.60 -5.34
C VAL A 270 6.88 14.37 -4.30
N PHE A 271 7.21 14.54 -3.03
CA PHE A 271 6.24 14.58 -1.94
C PHE A 271 5.90 16.01 -1.57
N VAL A 272 4.64 16.24 -1.23
CA VAL A 272 4.09 17.49 -0.72
C VAL A 272 3.37 17.15 0.58
N VAL A 273 4.02 17.42 1.70
CA VAL A 273 3.43 17.22 3.02
C VAL A 273 2.73 18.52 3.41
N ASN A 274 1.41 18.42 3.58
CA ASN A 274 0.57 19.50 4.06
C ASN A 274 0.73 19.62 5.59
N CYS A 275 1.66 20.47 6.01
CA CYS A 275 1.98 20.75 7.41
C CYS A 275 1.01 21.79 7.99
N ASN A 276 -0.24 21.37 8.20
CA ASN A 276 -1.24 22.20 8.88
C ASN A 276 -1.08 22.21 10.42
N LEU A 277 -0.12 21.43 10.92
CA LEU A 277 0.30 21.22 12.31
C LEU A 277 -0.77 20.52 13.17
N GLN A 278 -1.73 19.83 12.54
CA GLN A 278 -2.87 19.19 13.20
C GLN A 278 -3.18 17.81 12.62
N ARG A 279 -3.51 16.88 13.51
CA ARG A 279 -4.22 15.63 13.19
C ARG A 279 -5.70 15.78 13.54
N LEU A 280 -6.43 14.66 13.66
CA LEU A 280 -7.88 14.69 13.90
C LEU A 280 -8.26 15.38 15.22
N ASP A 281 -7.58 15.02 16.32
CA ASP A 281 -7.97 15.42 17.68
C ASP A 281 -7.03 16.45 18.34
N GLY A 282 -6.09 17.03 17.59
CA GLY A 282 -5.11 17.95 18.17
C GLY A 282 -3.91 18.23 17.27
N PRO A 283 -2.90 18.98 17.77
CA PRO A 283 -1.65 19.18 17.05
C PRO A 283 -0.85 17.87 16.91
N VAL A 284 -0.03 17.78 15.86
CA VAL A 284 0.86 16.62 15.65
C VAL A 284 2.00 16.62 16.70
N ARG A 285 2.66 17.77 16.88
CA ARG A 285 3.72 17.99 17.88
C ARG A 285 3.49 19.30 18.65
N GLY A 286 2.49 19.36 19.53
CA GLY A 286 2.12 20.60 20.23
C GLY A 286 3.27 21.31 20.96
N ASN A 287 4.16 20.56 21.63
CA ASN A 287 5.33 21.07 22.34
C ASN A 287 6.62 21.08 21.48
N GLY A 288 6.51 20.73 20.21
CA GLY A 288 7.63 20.62 19.27
C GLY A 288 7.34 21.37 17.98
N ARG A 289 8.06 20.99 16.91
CA ARG A 289 7.91 21.57 15.57
C ARG A 289 7.97 20.46 14.53
N ILE A 290 6.82 20.02 14.02
CA ILE A 290 6.73 18.88 13.09
C ILE A 290 7.49 19.14 11.79
N ILE A 291 7.55 20.39 11.31
CA ILE A 291 8.30 20.73 10.09
C ILE A 291 9.80 20.46 10.29
N ASP A 292 10.38 20.76 11.45
CA ASP A 292 11.80 20.53 11.69
C ASP A 292 12.11 19.05 11.92
N GLU A 293 11.18 18.31 12.56
CA GLU A 293 11.27 16.86 12.70
C GLU A 293 11.26 16.18 11.32
N LEU A 294 10.34 16.59 10.43
CA LEU A 294 10.27 16.06 9.07
C LEU A 294 11.47 16.51 8.23
N GLU A 295 11.93 17.77 8.33
CA GLU A 295 13.15 18.22 7.64
C GLU A 295 14.35 17.34 8.03
N THR A 296 14.54 17.13 9.34
CA THR A 296 15.61 16.28 9.89
C THR A 296 15.51 14.87 9.33
N LEU A 297 14.32 14.27 9.37
CA LEU A 297 14.09 12.90 8.93
C LEU A 297 14.37 12.73 7.43
N TYR A 298 13.78 13.58 6.59
CA TYR A 298 13.92 13.48 5.13
C TYR A 298 15.35 13.85 4.68
N ALA A 299 15.94 14.90 5.24
CA ALA A 299 17.34 15.26 4.94
C ALA A 299 18.30 14.15 5.38
N GLY A 300 18.08 13.57 6.57
CA GLY A 300 18.85 12.43 7.08
C GLY A 300 18.71 11.17 6.21
N ALA A 301 17.55 11.00 5.56
CA ALA A 301 17.33 9.93 4.58
C ALA A 301 17.93 10.23 3.19
N GLY A 302 18.49 11.42 2.95
CA GLY A 302 19.12 11.80 1.68
C GLY A 302 18.18 12.47 0.66
N TRP A 303 17.06 13.03 1.11
CA TRP A 303 16.12 13.76 0.25
C TRP A 303 16.48 15.24 0.11
N ASN A 304 16.08 15.85 -1.00
CA ASN A 304 16.02 17.29 -1.12
C ASN A 304 14.79 17.83 -0.39
N VAL A 305 14.99 18.69 0.61
CA VAL A 305 13.91 19.26 1.43
C VAL A 305 13.67 20.72 1.04
N ILE A 306 12.43 21.07 0.73
CA ILE A 306 12.01 22.45 0.44
C ILE A 306 10.91 22.84 1.42
N LYS A 307 11.19 23.79 2.32
CA LYS A 307 10.22 24.36 3.25
C LYS A 307 9.50 25.55 2.63
N VAL A 308 8.17 25.53 2.71
CA VAL A 308 7.27 26.61 2.29
C VAL A 308 6.46 27.05 3.51
N VAL A 309 7.05 27.95 4.30
CA VAL A 309 6.60 28.31 5.65
C VAL A 309 5.83 29.62 5.67
N TRP A 310 6.31 30.68 5.01
CA TRP A 310 5.75 32.03 5.08
C TRP A 310 5.35 32.58 3.71
N GLY A 311 4.22 33.28 3.65
CA GLY A 311 3.73 33.90 2.41
C GLY A 311 4.52 35.15 2.01
N SER A 312 4.25 35.66 0.80
CA SER A 312 4.91 36.87 0.24
C SER A 312 4.66 38.14 1.06
N ASP A 313 3.60 38.14 1.87
CA ASP A 313 3.26 39.19 2.81
C ASP A 313 4.25 39.34 3.97
N TRP A 314 5.02 38.29 4.29
CA TRP A 314 6.12 38.35 5.25
C TRP A 314 7.42 38.91 4.68
N ASP A 315 7.60 38.89 3.36
CA ASP A 315 8.87 39.25 2.70
C ASP A 315 9.31 40.69 3.02
N ALA A 316 8.35 41.62 3.15
CA ALA A 316 8.65 43.00 3.52
C ALA A 316 9.17 43.11 4.96
N LEU A 317 8.61 42.33 5.89
CA LEU A 317 9.05 42.31 7.29
C LEU A 317 10.41 41.65 7.43
N LEU A 318 10.62 40.52 6.76
CA LEU A 318 11.92 39.82 6.75
C LEU A 318 13.05 40.67 6.17
N ARG A 319 12.77 41.49 5.14
CA ARG A 319 13.75 42.45 4.60
C ARG A 319 14.03 43.64 5.54
N ARG A 320 13.05 44.07 6.34
CA ARG A 320 13.21 45.14 7.34
C ARG A 320 14.00 44.67 8.57
N ASP A 321 13.94 43.39 8.89
CA ASP A 321 14.54 42.80 10.08
C ASP A 321 16.05 42.56 9.95
N ALA A 322 16.83 43.64 10.11
CA ALA A 322 18.29 43.57 10.12
C ALA A 322 18.86 42.78 11.32
N SER A 323 18.08 42.62 12.40
CA SER A 323 18.48 41.90 13.62
C SER A 323 18.29 40.38 13.54
N GLY A 324 17.51 39.89 12.58
CA GLY A 324 17.09 38.48 12.54
C GLY A 324 16.11 38.08 13.64
N ALA A 325 15.43 39.06 14.26
CA ALA A 325 14.51 38.85 15.36
C ALA A 325 13.31 37.95 14.97
N LEU A 326 12.80 38.06 13.75
CA LEU A 326 11.73 37.20 13.22
C LEU A 326 12.18 35.75 13.09
N ALA A 327 13.35 35.54 12.48
CA ALA A 327 13.91 34.21 12.32
C ALA A 327 14.14 33.53 13.68
N HIS A 328 14.63 34.30 14.65
CA HIS A 328 14.78 33.86 16.04
C HIS A 328 13.43 33.53 16.70
N ALA A 329 12.43 34.39 16.59
CA ALA A 329 11.10 34.17 17.15
C ALA A 329 10.42 32.93 16.57
N PHE A 330 10.51 32.74 15.25
CA PHE A 330 9.98 31.55 14.59
C PHE A 330 10.68 30.27 15.06
N ALA A 331 12.01 30.32 15.24
CA ALA A 331 12.77 29.17 15.72
C ALA A 331 12.39 28.72 17.15
N HIS A 332 11.87 29.64 17.97
CA HIS A 332 11.49 29.38 19.37
C HIS A 332 9.99 29.23 19.60
N THR A 333 9.17 29.41 18.56
CA THR A 333 7.71 29.21 18.64
C THR A 333 7.34 27.78 18.30
N VAL A 334 6.76 27.05 19.25
CA VAL A 334 6.30 25.67 19.05
C VAL A 334 4.97 25.60 18.28
N ASP A 335 4.67 24.47 17.66
CA ASP A 335 3.48 24.28 16.82
C ASP A 335 2.19 24.61 17.58
N GLY A 336 2.09 24.22 18.86
CA GLY A 336 0.92 24.53 19.69
C GLY A 336 0.66 26.03 19.80
N GLN A 337 1.72 26.82 19.94
CA GLN A 337 1.62 28.27 19.99
C GLN A 337 1.26 28.86 18.61
N PHE A 338 1.82 28.33 17.52
CA PHE A 338 1.39 28.70 16.17
C PHE A 338 -0.08 28.39 15.88
N GLN A 339 -0.65 27.33 16.49
CA GLN A 339 -2.08 27.06 16.39
C GLN A 339 -2.91 28.05 17.20
N THR A 340 -2.45 28.45 18.39
CA THR A 340 -3.08 29.54 19.15
C THR A 340 -3.11 30.83 18.34
N PHE A 341 -2.00 31.22 17.71
CA PHE A 341 -1.96 32.40 16.85
C PHE A 341 -2.88 32.29 15.61
N ALA A 342 -3.04 31.09 15.05
CA ALA A 342 -3.92 30.87 13.91
C ALA A 342 -5.42 30.90 14.26
N ALA A 343 -5.77 30.67 15.53
CA ALA A 343 -7.14 30.66 16.04
C ALA A 343 -7.60 32.01 16.61
N ASN A 344 -6.70 32.99 16.74
CA ASN A 344 -6.95 34.34 17.23
C ASN A 344 -6.69 35.40 16.13
N ASP A 345 -6.97 36.67 16.45
CA ASP A 345 -6.91 37.79 15.50
C ASP A 345 -5.56 38.55 15.50
N GLY A 346 -5.48 39.58 14.67
CA GLY A 346 -4.29 40.43 14.54
C GLY A 346 -3.90 41.18 15.81
N ALA A 347 -4.86 41.59 16.64
CA ALA A 347 -4.61 42.29 17.90
C ALA A 347 -3.92 41.35 18.90
N TYR A 348 -4.44 40.12 19.04
CA TYR A 348 -3.82 39.08 19.85
C TYR A 348 -2.40 38.77 19.37
N ASN A 349 -2.21 38.62 18.06
CA ASN A 349 -0.90 38.32 17.46
C ASN A 349 0.10 39.47 17.59
N ARG A 350 -0.34 40.73 17.54
CA ARG A 350 0.52 41.88 17.85
C ARG A 350 1.06 41.78 19.27
N GLU A 351 0.19 41.55 20.24
CA GLU A 351 0.57 41.51 21.65
C GLU A 351 1.43 40.27 21.99
N HIS A 352 1.04 39.09 21.49
CA HIS A 352 1.59 37.82 21.97
C HIS A 352 2.67 37.22 21.06
N PHE A 353 2.79 37.65 19.80
CA PHE A 353 3.90 37.26 18.91
C PHE A 353 4.89 38.41 18.74
N PHE A 354 4.44 39.55 18.19
CA PHE A 354 5.34 40.68 17.95
C PHE A 354 5.73 41.41 19.24
N GLY A 355 4.90 41.38 20.28
CA GLY A 355 5.17 42.00 21.57
C GLY A 355 6.16 41.24 22.46
N GLN A 356 6.68 40.08 22.02
CA GLN A 356 7.66 39.29 22.78
C GLN A 356 9.01 39.98 22.92
N ASP A 357 9.37 40.86 21.97
CA ASP A 357 10.66 41.54 21.93
C ASP A 357 10.53 42.94 21.28
N PRO A 358 11.27 43.98 21.74
CA PRO A 358 11.19 45.32 21.18
C PRO A 358 11.53 45.41 19.68
N ALA A 359 12.44 44.56 19.17
CA ALA A 359 12.79 44.56 17.75
C ALA A 359 11.62 44.01 16.92
N LEU A 360 10.95 42.96 17.38
CA LEU A 360 9.74 42.41 16.73
C LEU A 360 8.58 43.42 16.74
N ALA A 361 8.35 44.09 17.88
CA ALA A 361 7.29 45.08 18.00
C ALA A 361 7.50 46.26 17.05
N ALA A 362 8.75 46.68 16.85
CA ALA A 362 9.11 47.76 15.94
C ALA A 362 8.80 47.43 14.46
N LEU A 363 8.85 46.16 14.06
CA LEU A 363 8.62 45.74 12.66
C LEU A 363 7.18 45.99 12.19
N VAL A 364 6.22 45.94 13.12
CA VAL A 364 4.77 46.09 12.85
C VAL A 364 4.16 47.30 13.56
N ALA A 365 4.97 48.19 14.13
CA ALA A 365 4.50 49.36 14.87
C ALA A 365 3.62 50.30 14.02
N ASP A 366 3.89 50.34 12.71
CA ASP A 366 3.16 51.14 11.71
C ASP A 366 2.03 50.37 11.01
N TRP A 367 1.79 49.10 11.35
CA TRP A 367 0.76 48.28 10.71
C TRP A 367 -0.53 48.30 11.53
N PRO A 368 -1.72 48.28 10.90
CA PRO A 368 -2.98 48.01 11.60
C PRO A 368 -3.14 46.50 11.90
N ASP A 369 -3.99 46.14 12.87
CA ASP A 369 -4.18 44.74 13.29
C ASP A 369 -4.72 43.87 12.15
N GLU A 370 -5.55 44.42 11.26
CA GLU A 370 -6.06 43.70 10.09
C GLU A 370 -4.95 43.38 9.09
N ALA A 371 -3.85 44.15 9.05
CA ALA A 371 -2.69 43.80 8.22
C ALA A 371 -1.91 42.63 8.81
N ILE A 372 -1.82 42.55 10.15
CA ILE A 372 -1.23 41.41 10.85
C ILE A 372 -2.09 40.15 10.67
N ASP A 373 -3.42 40.27 10.79
CA ASP A 373 -4.36 39.14 10.64
C ASP A 373 -4.32 38.54 9.22
N ARG A 374 -4.00 39.37 8.21
CA ARG A 374 -3.85 38.93 6.82
C ARG A 374 -2.58 38.13 6.55
N LEU A 375 -1.61 38.08 7.47
CA LEU A 375 -0.36 37.34 7.29
C LEU A 375 -0.61 35.83 7.07
N ARG A 376 -0.17 35.33 5.92
CA ARG A 376 -0.38 33.96 5.45
C ARG A 376 0.79 33.05 5.77
N ARG A 377 0.46 31.76 5.97
CA ARG A 377 1.45 30.69 5.88
C ARG A 377 1.73 30.40 4.41
N GLY A 378 2.95 30.00 4.08
CA GLY A 378 3.45 29.89 2.71
C GLY A 378 2.67 28.89 1.84
N GLY A 379 2.11 27.85 2.43
CA GLY A 379 1.24 26.89 1.73
C GLY A 379 -0.12 27.44 1.30
N HIS A 380 -0.40 28.73 1.52
CA HIS A 380 -1.54 29.50 1.00
C HIS A 380 -1.11 30.65 0.07
N ASP A 381 0.14 30.63 -0.39
CA ASP A 381 0.67 31.58 -1.36
C ASP A 381 1.11 30.84 -2.62
N MET A 382 0.32 30.99 -3.70
CA MET A 382 0.55 30.27 -4.96
C MET A 382 1.92 30.58 -5.58
N THR A 383 2.51 31.74 -5.29
CA THR A 383 3.84 32.11 -5.78
C THR A 383 4.91 31.27 -5.10
N LYS A 384 4.84 31.15 -3.76
CA LYS A 384 5.77 30.34 -2.96
C LYS A 384 5.63 28.85 -3.28
N ILE A 385 4.40 28.37 -3.45
CA ILE A 385 4.11 26.97 -3.84
C ILE A 385 4.68 26.68 -5.23
N HIS A 386 4.44 27.57 -6.21
CA HIS A 386 4.95 27.40 -7.56
C HIS A 386 6.48 27.35 -7.58
N ALA A 387 7.15 28.25 -6.85
CA ALA A 387 8.62 28.25 -6.73
C ALA A 387 9.15 26.91 -6.19
N ALA A 388 8.52 26.36 -5.17
CA ALA A 388 8.88 25.06 -4.61
C ALA A 388 8.68 23.91 -5.60
N TYR A 389 7.53 23.88 -6.31
CA TYR A 389 7.23 22.83 -7.29
C TYR A 389 8.18 22.92 -8.49
N ALA A 390 8.49 24.13 -8.97
CA ALA A 390 9.44 24.36 -10.04
C ALA A 390 10.84 23.88 -9.65
N ARG A 391 11.30 24.20 -8.43
CA ARG A 391 12.58 23.72 -7.90
C ARG A 391 12.62 22.20 -7.76
N ALA A 392 11.55 21.58 -7.26
CA ALA A 392 11.44 20.13 -7.13
C ALA A 392 11.49 19.41 -8.50
N VAL A 393 10.75 19.90 -9.49
CA VAL A 393 10.75 19.33 -10.85
C VAL A 393 12.10 19.49 -11.54
N ALA A 394 12.81 20.58 -11.27
CA ALA A 394 14.16 20.83 -11.79
C ALA A 394 15.27 20.03 -11.08
N HIS A 395 15.04 19.57 -9.85
CA HIS A 395 16.03 18.80 -9.08
C HIS A 395 16.34 17.44 -9.73
N ARG A 396 17.57 16.95 -9.55
CA ARG A 396 18.06 15.70 -10.14
C ARG A 396 18.87 14.90 -9.12
N GLY A 397 18.89 13.58 -9.29
CA GLY A 397 19.69 12.65 -8.50
C GLY A 397 19.15 12.31 -7.10
N GLN A 398 18.12 13.00 -6.60
CA GLN A 398 17.46 12.72 -5.32
C GLN A 398 15.95 12.95 -5.41
N PRO A 399 15.13 12.22 -4.64
CA PRO A 399 13.73 12.57 -4.44
C PRO A 399 13.60 13.91 -3.70
N THR A 400 12.48 14.60 -3.89
CA THR A 400 12.20 15.88 -3.22
C THR A 400 10.98 15.79 -2.31
N VAL A 401 11.06 16.37 -1.12
CA VAL A 401 9.91 16.63 -0.25
C VAL A 401 9.71 18.14 -0.10
N ILE A 402 8.46 18.56 -0.20
CA ILE A 402 8.00 19.92 0.04
C ILE A 402 7.21 19.92 1.33
N LEU A 403 7.69 20.64 2.35
CA LEU A 403 7.03 20.80 3.63
C LEU A 403 6.25 22.12 3.59
N ALA A 404 4.96 22.05 3.26
CA ALA A 404 4.12 23.21 3.05
C ALA A 404 3.33 23.54 4.30
N GLN A 405 3.67 24.63 4.98
CA GLN A 405 2.94 25.09 6.16
C GLN A 405 1.60 25.71 5.73
N THR A 406 0.50 25.13 6.19
CA THR A 406 -0.86 25.63 5.89
C THR A 406 -1.66 25.85 7.17
N LYS A 407 -2.90 26.34 7.07
CA LYS A 407 -3.85 26.49 8.18
C LYS A 407 -4.99 25.49 7.96
N LYS A 408 -5.26 24.62 8.93
CA LYS A 408 -6.40 23.70 8.87
C LYS A 408 -7.72 24.47 8.90
N GLY A 409 -8.66 24.14 8.00
CA GLY A 409 -9.92 24.89 7.88
C GLY A 409 -9.73 26.32 7.38
N PHE A 410 -8.74 26.58 6.52
CA PHE A 410 -8.47 27.90 5.99
C PHE A 410 -9.72 28.55 5.36
N GLY A 411 -10.00 29.79 5.76
CA GLY A 411 -11.16 30.56 5.32
C GLY A 411 -12.47 30.22 6.03
N MET A 412 -12.49 29.26 6.96
CA MET A 412 -13.68 28.95 7.77
C MET A 412 -13.85 29.90 8.98
N GLY A 413 -12.96 30.88 9.15
CA GLY A 413 -13.02 31.87 10.23
C GLY A 413 -13.19 31.24 11.62
N ALA A 414 -14.00 31.87 12.48
CA ALA A 414 -14.28 31.37 13.82
C ALA A 414 -15.02 30.01 13.82
N ALA A 415 -15.64 29.58 12.72
CA ALA A 415 -16.33 28.30 12.65
C ALA A 415 -15.35 27.11 12.61
N GLY A 416 -14.07 27.32 12.28
CA GLY A 416 -13.11 26.22 12.30
C GLY A 416 -11.64 26.53 11.99
N GLN A 417 -11.25 27.72 11.53
CA GLN A 417 -9.85 27.94 11.17
C GLN A 417 -8.92 27.77 12.39
N GLY A 418 -7.94 26.87 12.29
CA GLY A 418 -6.98 26.59 13.36
C GLY A 418 -7.54 25.88 14.60
N LYS A 419 -8.86 25.61 14.68
CA LYS A 419 -9.48 24.95 15.85
C LYS A 419 -9.31 23.43 15.81
N MET A 420 -9.21 22.81 16.99
CA MET A 420 -8.99 21.35 17.11
C MET A 420 -10.21 20.53 16.65
N THR A 421 -11.43 21.03 16.87
CA THR A 421 -12.68 20.32 16.48
C THR A 421 -12.95 20.34 14.98
N THR A 422 -12.19 21.11 14.21
CA THR A 422 -12.46 21.44 12.81
C THR A 422 -12.43 20.25 11.87
N HIS A 423 -11.73 19.16 12.25
CA HIS A 423 -11.79 17.93 11.47
C HIS A 423 -13.23 17.38 11.40
N GLN A 424 -14.00 17.50 12.49
CA GLN A 424 -15.35 16.97 12.61
C GLN A 424 -16.44 18.00 12.25
N GLN A 425 -16.07 19.23 11.89
CA GLN A 425 -17.02 20.28 11.55
C GLN A 425 -17.65 20.00 10.17
N LYS A 426 -18.84 19.39 10.20
CA LYS A 426 -19.60 18.96 9.00
C LYS A 426 -20.83 19.83 8.73
N LYS A 427 -21.10 20.79 9.62
CA LYS A 427 -22.20 21.76 9.55
C LYS A 427 -21.63 23.15 9.74
N LEU A 428 -22.08 24.11 8.96
CA LEU A 428 -21.87 25.53 9.21
C LEU A 428 -23.25 26.17 9.38
N ASP A 429 -23.35 27.15 10.27
CA ASP A 429 -24.55 27.99 10.37
C ASP A 429 -24.55 29.04 9.26
N ASP A 430 -25.68 29.72 9.12
CA ASP A 430 -25.94 30.68 8.04
C ASP A 430 -24.90 31.82 8.05
N ASP A 431 -24.56 32.36 9.22
CA ASP A 431 -23.57 33.43 9.37
C ASP A 431 -22.18 32.96 8.92
N ALA A 432 -21.76 31.74 9.27
CA ALA A 432 -20.49 31.20 8.84
C ALA A 432 -20.44 30.91 7.33
N LEU A 433 -21.57 30.51 6.71
CA LEU A 433 -21.66 30.36 5.25
C LEU A 433 -21.50 31.68 4.52
N LEU A 434 -22.21 32.73 4.96
CA LEU A 434 -22.10 34.07 4.39
C LEU A 434 -20.69 34.64 4.59
N ALA A 435 -20.11 34.48 5.78
CA ALA A 435 -18.74 34.90 6.06
C ALA A 435 -17.71 34.17 5.18
N PHE A 436 -17.89 32.87 4.92
CA PHE A 436 -17.03 32.11 4.01
C PHE A 436 -17.13 32.64 2.58
N ARG A 437 -18.36 32.91 2.10
CA ARG A 437 -18.59 33.49 0.77
C ARG A 437 -17.89 34.83 0.62
N ASP A 438 -18.06 35.72 1.60
CA ASP A 438 -17.49 37.07 1.58
C ASP A 438 -15.96 37.03 1.66
N ARG A 439 -15.40 36.15 2.51
CA ARG A 439 -13.96 35.95 2.68
C ARG A 439 -13.25 35.60 1.36
N PHE A 440 -13.92 34.85 0.50
CA PHE A 440 -13.43 34.39 -0.79
C PHE A 440 -14.00 35.17 -1.98
N ALA A 441 -14.75 36.25 -1.73
CA ALA A 441 -15.38 37.12 -2.73
C ALA A 441 -16.16 36.34 -3.81
N LEU A 442 -16.92 35.33 -3.39
CA LEU A 442 -17.68 34.48 -4.31
C LEU A 442 -18.91 35.22 -4.86
N PRO A 443 -19.17 35.15 -6.17
CA PRO A 443 -20.29 35.84 -6.82
C PRO A 443 -21.63 35.10 -6.62
N LEU A 444 -22.02 34.90 -5.36
CA LEU A 444 -23.26 34.23 -4.95
C LEU A 444 -24.17 35.21 -4.20
N SER A 445 -25.46 35.19 -4.51
CA SER A 445 -26.44 35.90 -3.68
C SER A 445 -26.54 35.26 -2.29
N ASP A 446 -27.04 36.00 -1.29
CA ASP A 446 -27.34 35.43 0.04
C ASP A 446 -28.24 34.19 -0.10
N ALA A 447 -29.26 34.27 -0.95
CA ALA A 447 -30.20 33.18 -1.17
C ALA A 447 -29.53 31.93 -1.77
N ASP A 448 -28.65 32.08 -2.75
CA ASP A 448 -27.94 30.94 -3.35
C ASP A 448 -26.91 30.33 -2.40
N CYS A 449 -26.25 31.17 -1.59
CA CYS A 449 -25.30 30.75 -0.57
C CYS A 449 -25.98 29.91 0.53
N LEU A 450 -27.07 30.40 1.10
CA LEU A 450 -27.83 29.69 2.15
C LEU A 450 -28.50 28.42 1.61
N ALA A 451 -28.86 28.39 0.32
CA ALA A 451 -29.34 27.19 -0.35
C ALA A 451 -28.22 26.21 -0.74
N LEU A 452 -26.96 26.52 -0.42
CA LEU A 452 -25.76 25.72 -0.74
C LEU A 452 -25.66 25.37 -2.23
N ARG A 453 -26.05 26.29 -3.12
CA ARG A 453 -25.98 26.04 -4.56
C ARG A 453 -24.54 25.90 -5.00
N PHE A 454 -24.26 24.88 -5.79
CA PHE A 454 -22.98 24.77 -6.48
C PHE A 454 -22.82 25.96 -7.42
N TYR A 455 -21.60 26.45 -7.54
CA TYR A 455 -21.26 27.56 -8.41
C TYR A 455 -20.35 27.09 -9.54
N ARG A 456 -20.83 27.24 -10.77
CA ARG A 456 -20.05 27.09 -11.99
C ARG A 456 -20.18 28.38 -12.79
N PRO A 457 -19.08 29.12 -13.05
CA PRO A 457 -19.13 30.26 -13.96
C PRO A 457 -19.57 29.83 -15.37
N SER A 458 -20.00 30.80 -16.18
CA SER A 458 -20.31 30.53 -17.59
C SER A 458 -19.07 29.98 -18.32
N SER A 459 -19.27 29.14 -19.33
CA SER A 459 -18.17 28.51 -20.07
C SER A 459 -17.27 29.52 -20.80
N ASP A 460 -17.78 30.72 -21.06
CA ASP A 460 -17.08 31.86 -21.63
C ASP A 460 -16.53 32.84 -20.57
N SER A 461 -16.54 32.49 -19.28
CA SER A 461 -15.89 33.31 -18.26
C SER A 461 -14.36 33.27 -18.41
N ALA A 462 -13.66 34.26 -17.85
CA ALA A 462 -12.20 34.28 -17.87
C ALA A 462 -11.61 33.11 -17.07
N GLU A 463 -12.23 32.76 -15.94
CA GLU A 463 -11.87 31.64 -15.08
C GLU A 463 -11.96 30.32 -15.85
N MET A 464 -13.09 30.06 -16.51
CA MET A 464 -13.31 28.80 -17.23
C MET A 464 -12.38 28.66 -18.44
N ARG A 465 -12.16 29.74 -19.20
CA ARG A 465 -11.18 29.73 -20.30
C ARG A 465 -9.76 29.47 -19.80
N HIS A 466 -9.35 30.11 -18.70
CA HIS A 466 -8.02 29.92 -18.11
C HIS A 466 -7.83 28.47 -17.65
N LEU A 467 -8.77 27.95 -16.87
CA LEU A 467 -8.77 26.58 -16.35
C LEU A 467 -8.65 25.55 -17.48
N GLN A 468 -9.46 25.69 -18.53
CA GLN A 468 -9.42 24.80 -19.68
C GLN A 468 -8.11 24.94 -20.47
N ALA A 469 -7.62 26.16 -20.67
CA ALA A 469 -6.34 26.40 -21.36
C ALA A 469 -5.16 25.79 -20.60
N ARG A 470 -5.11 25.91 -19.26
CA ARG A 470 -4.06 25.29 -18.44
C ARG A 470 -4.09 23.77 -18.51
N ARG A 471 -5.28 23.15 -18.42
CA ARG A 471 -5.39 21.68 -18.56
C ARG A 471 -5.05 21.20 -19.95
N ALA A 472 -5.48 21.91 -20.99
CA ALA A 472 -5.12 21.59 -22.37
C ALA A 472 -3.59 21.67 -22.59
N ALA A 473 -2.93 22.73 -22.08
CA ALA A 473 -1.48 22.88 -22.17
C ALA A 473 -0.71 21.76 -21.43
N LEU A 474 -1.30 21.18 -20.40
CA LEU A 474 -0.75 20.06 -19.64
C LEU A 474 -1.24 18.69 -20.13
N GLY A 475 -1.92 18.59 -21.28
CA GLY A 475 -2.31 17.31 -21.87
C GLY A 475 -3.55 16.66 -21.28
N GLY A 476 -4.54 17.45 -20.87
CA GLY A 476 -5.88 16.97 -20.50
C GLY A 476 -6.14 16.91 -19.00
N HIS A 477 -7.21 16.24 -18.58
CA HIS A 477 -7.71 16.27 -17.20
C HIS A 477 -7.13 15.18 -16.31
N LEU A 478 -7.14 15.41 -14.99
CA LEU A 478 -6.76 14.45 -13.96
C LEU A 478 -7.71 14.56 -12.75
N PRO A 479 -7.94 13.47 -11.99
CA PRO A 479 -7.42 12.12 -12.21
C PRO A 479 -8.19 11.41 -13.34
N ARG A 480 -7.51 10.49 -14.03
CA ARG A 480 -8.10 9.65 -15.08
C ARG A 480 -7.47 8.28 -15.06
N ARG A 481 -8.31 7.24 -15.03
CA ARG A 481 -7.85 5.85 -15.10
C ARG A 481 -8.22 5.23 -16.43
N ARG A 482 -7.28 4.49 -17.03
CA ARG A 482 -7.52 3.68 -18.24
C ARG A 482 -7.77 2.25 -17.81
N ALA A 483 -8.91 1.69 -18.19
CA ALA A 483 -9.29 0.33 -17.77
C ALA A 483 -8.58 -0.78 -18.56
N GLN A 484 -8.12 -0.48 -19.78
CA GLN A 484 -7.67 -1.50 -20.73
C GLN A 484 -6.25 -1.24 -21.22
N ALA A 485 -5.53 -2.34 -21.46
CA ALA A 485 -4.26 -2.39 -22.15
C ALA A 485 -4.34 -3.40 -23.30
N GLN A 486 -3.33 -3.42 -24.17
CA GLN A 486 -3.25 -4.43 -25.21
C GLN A 486 -3.16 -5.83 -24.57
N PRO A 487 -4.02 -6.80 -24.92
CA PRO A 487 -3.96 -8.15 -24.39
C PRO A 487 -2.59 -8.80 -24.64
N LEU A 488 -2.10 -9.55 -23.66
CA LEU A 488 -0.85 -10.32 -23.76
C LEU A 488 -1.19 -11.81 -23.71
N ALA A 489 -0.99 -12.50 -24.82
CA ALA A 489 -1.23 -13.93 -24.89
C ALA A 489 -0.17 -14.69 -24.07
N ALA A 490 -0.62 -15.60 -23.21
CA ALA A 490 0.26 -16.52 -22.49
C ALA A 490 0.56 -17.76 -23.35
N PRO A 491 1.77 -18.33 -23.28
CA PRO A 491 2.10 -19.57 -23.97
C PRO A 491 1.31 -20.75 -23.37
N PRO A 492 0.90 -21.74 -24.18
CA PRO A 492 0.21 -22.94 -23.69
C PRO A 492 0.99 -23.67 -22.60
N VAL A 493 0.31 -24.22 -21.58
CA VAL A 493 0.93 -24.92 -20.44
C VAL A 493 1.93 -26.01 -20.83
N THR A 494 1.71 -26.68 -21.96
CA THR A 494 2.60 -27.74 -22.46
C THR A 494 4.00 -27.25 -22.82
N GLN A 495 4.18 -25.96 -23.12
CA GLN A 495 5.48 -25.39 -23.52
C GLN A 495 6.39 -25.09 -22.33
N TRP A 496 5.83 -24.78 -21.15
CA TRP A 496 6.61 -24.32 -19.99
C TRP A 496 6.45 -25.22 -18.75
N ALA A 497 5.38 -26.01 -18.65
CA ALA A 497 5.12 -26.90 -17.52
C ALA A 497 5.04 -28.40 -17.90
N GLY A 498 5.52 -28.82 -19.07
CA GLY A 498 5.46 -30.23 -19.47
C GLY A 498 6.04 -31.21 -18.44
N PHE A 499 7.09 -30.80 -17.71
CA PHE A 499 7.68 -31.61 -16.63
C PHE A 499 6.76 -31.79 -15.42
N ALA A 500 5.81 -30.88 -15.20
CA ALA A 500 4.84 -30.91 -14.12
C ALA A 500 3.55 -31.62 -14.54
N LEU A 501 3.25 -31.65 -15.84
CA LEU A 501 2.13 -32.40 -16.40
C LEU A 501 2.43 -33.90 -16.53
N ALA A 502 3.69 -34.26 -16.79
CA ALA A 502 4.15 -35.64 -16.88
C ALA A 502 5.49 -35.85 -16.12
N PRO A 503 5.50 -35.70 -14.78
CA PRO A 503 6.68 -35.89 -13.94
C PRO A 503 7.14 -37.35 -13.82
N ASP A 504 6.29 -38.34 -14.10
CA ASP A 504 6.60 -39.78 -13.98
C ASP A 504 7.07 -40.16 -12.55
N GLY A 505 6.32 -39.74 -11.54
CA GLY A 505 6.59 -40.07 -10.13
C GLY A 505 7.81 -39.37 -9.51
N LYS A 506 8.48 -38.47 -10.23
CA LYS A 506 9.65 -37.74 -9.70
C LYS A 506 9.31 -36.94 -8.47
N GLU A 507 10.19 -37.02 -7.47
CA GLU A 507 10.08 -36.23 -6.26
C GLU A 507 10.47 -34.77 -6.51
N MET A 508 9.59 -33.86 -6.12
CA MET A 508 9.87 -32.43 -6.05
C MET A 508 8.86 -31.76 -5.13
N SER A 509 9.23 -30.61 -4.57
CA SER A 509 8.31 -29.74 -3.85
C SER A 509 7.51 -28.87 -4.81
N SER A 510 6.34 -28.38 -4.38
CA SER A 510 5.57 -27.43 -5.17
C SER A 510 6.29 -26.10 -5.37
N THR A 511 7.17 -25.70 -4.45
CA THR A 511 8.07 -24.54 -4.64
C THR A 511 9.05 -24.78 -5.80
N MET A 512 9.72 -25.94 -5.82
CA MET A 512 10.63 -26.29 -6.92
C MET A 512 9.91 -26.35 -8.26
N ALA A 513 8.71 -26.93 -8.29
CA ALA A 513 7.88 -27.01 -9.49
C ALA A 513 7.53 -25.60 -9.99
N LEU A 514 7.04 -24.72 -9.12
CA LEU A 514 6.67 -23.35 -9.49
C LEU A 514 7.87 -22.53 -10.00
N VAL A 515 9.02 -22.59 -9.33
CA VAL A 515 10.22 -21.85 -9.78
C VAL A 515 10.73 -22.39 -11.12
N ARG A 516 10.63 -23.70 -11.35
CA ARG A 516 10.96 -24.29 -12.65
C ARG A 516 9.98 -23.85 -13.75
N MET A 517 8.68 -23.73 -13.44
CA MET A 517 7.68 -23.15 -14.35
C MET A 517 8.01 -21.70 -14.70
N LEU A 518 8.26 -20.86 -13.68
CA LEU A 518 8.65 -19.47 -13.84
C LEU A 518 9.91 -19.33 -14.71
N THR A 519 10.91 -20.18 -14.49
CA THR A 519 12.14 -20.23 -15.29
C THR A 519 11.87 -20.52 -16.77
N GLN A 520 10.90 -21.37 -17.10
CA GLN A 520 10.53 -21.63 -18.50
C GLN A 520 9.70 -20.49 -19.08
N LEU A 521 8.76 -19.93 -18.32
CA LEU A 521 7.96 -18.77 -18.74
C LEU A 521 8.84 -17.55 -19.07
N LEU A 522 9.92 -17.33 -18.33
CA LEU A 522 10.90 -16.27 -18.58
C LEU A 522 11.61 -16.40 -19.93
N LYS A 523 11.58 -17.58 -20.58
CA LYS A 523 12.18 -17.80 -21.90
C LYS A 523 11.25 -17.43 -23.05
N ASP A 524 9.95 -17.25 -22.79
CA ASP A 524 9.01 -16.82 -23.81
C ASP A 524 9.38 -15.41 -24.29
N PRO A 525 9.51 -15.15 -25.61
CA PRO A 525 9.99 -13.87 -26.10
C PRO A 525 9.00 -12.72 -25.89
N ALA A 526 7.70 -12.99 -25.74
CA ALA A 526 6.67 -11.98 -25.57
C ALA A 526 6.35 -11.74 -24.08
N LEU A 527 6.10 -12.82 -23.34
CA LEU A 527 5.75 -12.79 -21.92
C LEU A 527 6.97 -12.69 -21.01
N GLY A 528 8.09 -13.34 -21.36
CA GLY A 528 9.29 -13.39 -20.52
C GLY A 528 9.77 -12.02 -20.06
N PRO A 529 9.93 -11.02 -20.94
CA PRO A 529 10.29 -9.65 -20.55
C PRO A 529 9.27 -8.95 -19.64
N ARG A 530 8.00 -9.39 -19.65
CA ARG A 530 6.87 -8.80 -18.89
C ARG A 530 6.70 -9.41 -17.50
N ILE A 531 7.33 -10.55 -17.23
CA ILE A 531 7.32 -11.17 -15.91
C ILE A 531 8.20 -10.37 -14.96
N VAL A 532 7.72 -10.13 -13.74
CA VAL A 532 8.48 -9.42 -12.70
C VAL A 532 8.61 -10.34 -11.49
N PRO A 533 9.72 -11.11 -11.37
CA PRO A 533 9.99 -11.88 -10.17
C PRO A 533 10.35 -10.93 -9.03
N ILE A 534 9.69 -11.07 -7.89
CA ILE A 534 9.87 -10.22 -6.70
C ILE A 534 10.13 -11.12 -5.51
N VAL A 535 11.11 -10.75 -4.69
CA VAL A 535 11.51 -11.46 -3.48
C VAL A 535 11.84 -10.45 -2.38
N ALA A 536 11.63 -10.89 -1.14
CA ALA A 536 12.01 -10.17 0.07
C ALA A 536 13.19 -10.90 0.74
N ASP A 537 14.39 -10.62 0.26
CA ASP A 537 15.69 -11.21 0.64
C ASP A 537 15.89 -12.69 0.23
N GLU A 538 15.04 -13.60 0.71
CA GLU A 538 15.32 -15.04 0.65
C GLU A 538 15.06 -15.74 -0.71
N ALA A 539 15.74 -15.35 -1.77
CA ALA A 539 15.61 -16.05 -3.07
C ALA A 539 16.28 -17.43 -3.11
N ARG A 540 17.32 -17.68 -2.29
CA ARG A 540 18.01 -19.00 -2.25
C ARG A 540 17.11 -20.09 -1.65
N THR A 541 16.38 -19.76 -0.58
CA THR A 541 15.43 -20.66 0.10
C THR A 541 14.39 -21.21 -0.87
N PHE A 542 13.96 -20.40 -1.83
CA PHE A 542 12.97 -20.79 -2.84
C PHE A 542 13.59 -21.43 -4.09
N GLY A 543 14.92 -21.57 -4.16
CA GLY A 543 15.59 -22.14 -5.33
C GLY A 543 15.68 -21.21 -6.53
N MET A 544 15.51 -19.89 -6.33
CA MET A 544 15.57 -18.87 -7.39
C MET A 544 16.99 -18.41 -7.73
N ALA A 545 18.01 -18.86 -6.99
CA ALA A 545 19.39 -18.40 -7.16
C ALA A 545 19.93 -18.55 -8.60
N ASN A 546 19.48 -19.57 -9.35
CA ASN A 546 19.84 -19.74 -10.75
C ASN A 546 19.38 -18.57 -11.64
N LEU A 547 18.32 -17.86 -11.24
CA LEU A 547 17.77 -16.74 -11.99
C LEU A 547 18.63 -15.47 -11.85
N PHE A 548 19.39 -15.32 -10.76
CA PHE A 548 20.28 -14.17 -10.57
C PHE A 548 21.22 -13.98 -11.75
N ARG A 549 21.85 -15.07 -12.20
CA ARG A 549 22.76 -15.03 -13.34
C ARG A 549 22.04 -14.95 -14.69
N GLN A 550 20.84 -15.53 -14.81
CA GLN A 550 20.12 -15.57 -16.09
C GLN A 550 19.52 -14.21 -16.43
N ILE A 551 18.77 -13.62 -15.50
CA ILE A 551 17.97 -12.42 -15.75
C ILE A 551 18.39 -11.22 -14.89
N GLY A 552 19.34 -11.39 -13.96
CA GLY A 552 19.89 -10.29 -13.16
C GLY A 552 18.95 -9.81 -12.06
N ILE A 553 19.54 -9.19 -11.05
CA ILE A 553 18.85 -8.45 -10.00
C ILE A 553 18.90 -6.97 -10.36
N TYR A 554 17.74 -6.32 -10.34
CA TYR A 554 17.64 -4.91 -10.65
C TYR A 554 18.35 -4.06 -9.60
N SER A 555 19.32 -3.27 -10.04
CA SER A 555 19.95 -2.22 -9.26
C SER A 555 20.09 -0.97 -10.12
N ALA A 556 19.54 0.17 -9.69
CA ALA A 556 19.64 1.41 -10.46
C ALA A 556 21.10 1.85 -10.74
N GLN A 557 22.04 1.40 -9.90
CA GLN A 557 23.46 1.74 -10.01
C GLN A 557 24.29 0.64 -10.72
N GLY A 558 23.70 -0.52 -10.98
CA GLY A 558 24.43 -1.73 -11.37
C GLY A 558 25.26 -2.30 -10.21
N GLN A 559 26.19 -3.19 -10.53
CA GLN A 559 27.09 -3.80 -9.54
C GLN A 559 28.39 -2.99 -9.42
N LEU A 560 28.66 -2.43 -8.24
CA LEU A 560 29.83 -1.57 -7.99
C LEU A 560 30.97 -2.28 -7.24
N TYR A 561 30.85 -3.59 -7.01
CA TYR A 561 31.79 -4.43 -6.26
C TYR A 561 31.95 -5.80 -6.91
N GLU A 562 32.99 -6.54 -6.54
CA GLU A 562 33.14 -7.95 -6.89
C GLU A 562 32.34 -8.81 -5.89
N PRO A 563 31.37 -9.63 -6.32
CA PRO A 563 30.62 -10.49 -5.41
C PRO A 563 31.52 -11.57 -4.82
N GLU A 564 31.35 -11.86 -3.53
CA GLU A 564 32.13 -12.90 -2.82
C GLU A 564 31.98 -14.28 -3.49
N ASP A 565 30.81 -14.57 -4.04
CA ASP A 565 30.49 -15.85 -4.65
C ASP A 565 30.71 -15.90 -6.18
N ILE A 566 31.56 -15.03 -6.73
CA ILE A 566 31.83 -14.96 -8.18
C ILE A 566 32.30 -16.29 -8.80
N GLY A 567 32.94 -17.16 -8.00
CA GLY A 567 33.36 -18.50 -8.42
C GLY A 567 32.21 -19.53 -8.50
N SER A 568 31.03 -19.19 -8.00
CA SER A 568 29.84 -20.05 -7.99
C SER A 568 29.04 -19.93 -9.29
N VAL A 569 28.37 -21.02 -9.67
CA VAL A 569 27.37 -20.99 -10.77
C VAL A 569 26.19 -20.07 -10.41
N LEU A 570 25.92 -19.89 -9.10
CA LEU A 570 24.80 -19.14 -8.52
C LEU A 570 25.18 -17.71 -8.09
N SER A 571 26.26 -17.16 -8.65
CA SER A 571 26.82 -15.87 -8.22
C SER A 571 25.80 -14.72 -8.29
N TYR A 572 25.84 -13.84 -7.30
CA TYR A 572 24.97 -12.67 -7.24
C TYR A 572 25.33 -11.68 -8.37
N ARG A 573 24.35 -11.32 -9.22
CA ARG A 573 24.55 -10.42 -10.37
C ARG A 573 23.54 -9.28 -10.33
N GLU A 574 24.00 -8.11 -9.96
CA GLU A 574 23.23 -6.87 -10.05
C GLU A 574 23.46 -6.20 -11.40
N ALA A 575 22.38 -5.73 -12.01
CA ALA A 575 22.45 -5.05 -13.28
C ALA A 575 21.35 -3.99 -13.37
N ARG A 576 21.62 -2.93 -14.14
CA ARG A 576 20.64 -1.86 -14.36
C ARG A 576 19.43 -2.37 -15.13
N ASP A 577 19.64 -3.31 -16.05
CA ASP A 577 18.60 -4.06 -16.77
C ASP A 577 18.26 -5.39 -16.10
N GLY A 578 18.63 -5.59 -14.83
CA GLY A 578 18.24 -6.76 -14.06
C GLY A 578 16.71 -6.85 -13.94
N GLN A 579 16.17 -8.07 -14.02
CA GLN A 579 14.73 -8.29 -14.07
C GLN A 579 14.11 -8.62 -12.70
N ILE A 580 14.86 -9.25 -11.79
CA ILE A 580 14.39 -9.59 -10.44
C ILE A 580 14.36 -8.32 -9.60
N LEU A 581 13.26 -8.11 -8.87
CA LEU A 581 13.19 -7.10 -7.83
C LEU A 581 13.51 -7.75 -6.48
N GLU A 582 14.74 -7.56 -6.01
CA GLU A 582 15.18 -7.96 -4.67
C GLU A 582 15.00 -6.77 -3.73
N GLU A 583 13.96 -6.82 -2.88
CA GLU A 583 13.61 -5.68 -2.04
C GLU A 583 14.28 -5.72 -0.66
N GLY A 584 14.94 -6.84 -0.33
CA GLY A 584 15.48 -7.10 1.02
C GLY A 584 14.37 -7.44 2.01
N ILE A 585 14.65 -7.31 3.31
CA ILE A 585 13.71 -7.67 4.40
C ILE A 585 12.64 -6.58 4.55
N THR A 586 11.71 -6.53 3.59
CA THR A 586 10.58 -5.60 3.57
C THR A 586 9.42 -6.16 2.75
N GLU A 587 8.53 -6.91 3.39
CA GLU A 587 7.33 -7.42 2.70
C GLU A 587 6.41 -6.27 2.26
N ALA A 588 6.35 -5.19 3.03
CA ALA A 588 5.60 -3.97 2.70
C ALA A 588 6.14 -3.30 1.42
N GLY A 589 7.47 -3.32 1.25
CA GLY A 589 8.10 -2.85 0.03
C GLY A 589 7.85 -3.75 -1.17
N ALA A 590 8.01 -5.06 -0.98
CA ALA A 590 7.79 -6.05 -2.03
C ALA A 590 6.35 -6.07 -2.56
N ILE A 591 5.34 -5.95 -1.68
CA ILE A 591 3.95 -5.83 -2.13
C ILE A 591 3.68 -4.49 -2.84
N SER A 592 4.39 -3.43 -2.48
CA SER A 592 4.28 -2.13 -3.15
C SER A 592 4.85 -2.20 -4.58
N SER A 593 6.02 -2.84 -4.75
CA SER A 593 6.58 -3.19 -6.07
C SER A 593 5.64 -4.10 -6.88
N TRP A 594 5.05 -5.10 -6.24
CA TRP A 594 4.08 -6.01 -6.86
C TRP A 594 2.82 -5.26 -7.34
N THR A 595 2.32 -4.31 -6.54
CA THR A 595 1.16 -3.48 -6.88
C THR A 595 1.47 -2.57 -8.08
N ALA A 596 2.63 -1.90 -8.09
CA ALA A 596 3.05 -1.07 -9.22
C ALA A 596 3.17 -1.88 -10.52
N ALA A 597 3.76 -3.08 -10.44
CA ALA A 597 3.86 -3.99 -11.57
C ALA A 597 2.48 -4.49 -12.04
N GLY A 598 1.65 -5.00 -11.13
CA GLY A 598 0.37 -5.61 -11.45
C GLY A 598 -0.71 -4.62 -11.87
N THR A 599 -0.49 -3.31 -11.70
CA THR A 599 -1.36 -2.24 -12.20
C THR A 599 -0.77 -1.49 -13.40
N SER A 600 0.41 -1.88 -13.86
CA SER A 600 1.12 -1.28 -15.00
C SER A 600 0.28 -1.29 -16.30
N TYR A 601 -0.60 -2.29 -16.46
CA TYR A 601 -1.54 -2.34 -17.59
C TYR A 601 -2.38 -1.06 -17.67
N SER A 602 -2.86 -0.55 -16.53
CA SER A 602 -3.66 0.67 -16.43
C SER A 602 -2.79 1.93 -16.36
N VAL A 603 -1.74 1.91 -15.53
CA VAL A 603 -0.92 3.10 -15.20
C VAL A 603 0.02 3.50 -16.34
N HIS A 604 0.53 2.52 -17.08
CA HIS A 604 1.49 2.71 -18.16
C HIS A 604 0.98 2.22 -19.53
N GLY A 605 -0.20 1.62 -19.59
CA GLY A 605 -0.68 0.96 -20.82
C GLY A 605 0.11 -0.30 -21.15
N LEU A 606 0.84 -0.85 -20.18
CA LEU A 606 1.86 -1.88 -20.38
C LEU A 606 1.62 -3.05 -19.42
N PRO A 607 1.00 -4.15 -19.86
CA PRO A 607 0.78 -5.31 -19.02
C PRO A 607 2.11 -5.89 -18.54
N MET A 608 2.26 -5.98 -17.23
CA MET A 608 3.37 -6.65 -16.54
C MET A 608 2.77 -7.71 -15.62
N LEU A 609 3.46 -8.82 -15.43
CA LEU A 609 2.97 -9.96 -14.65
C LEU A 609 3.90 -10.24 -13.47
N PRO A 610 3.61 -9.69 -12.28
CA PRO A 610 4.47 -9.90 -11.13
C PRO A 610 4.21 -11.26 -10.45
N PHE A 611 5.30 -11.90 -10.03
CA PHE A 611 5.33 -13.07 -9.16
C PHE A 611 6.10 -12.70 -7.90
N TYR A 612 5.39 -12.41 -6.82
CA TYR A 612 6.01 -12.13 -5.52
C TYR A 612 6.00 -13.38 -4.66
N ILE A 613 7.18 -13.93 -4.37
CA ILE A 613 7.37 -15.12 -3.55
C ILE A 613 8.04 -14.79 -2.22
N TYR A 614 7.44 -15.27 -1.13
CA TYR A 614 7.81 -14.94 0.23
C TYR A 614 7.33 -16.03 1.20
N TYR A 615 7.81 -16.01 2.44
CA TYR A 615 7.27 -16.87 3.51
C TYR A 615 5.79 -16.59 3.73
N SER A 616 4.90 -17.56 3.49
CA SER A 616 3.45 -17.33 3.45
C SER A 616 2.88 -16.62 4.69
N MET A 617 3.47 -16.84 5.87
CA MET A 617 3.13 -16.16 7.11
C MET A 617 3.23 -14.63 7.00
N PHE A 618 4.22 -14.10 6.29
CA PHE A 618 4.48 -12.65 6.18
C PHE A 618 3.74 -11.99 5.01
N GLY A 619 2.74 -12.67 4.44
CA GLY A 619 1.79 -12.07 3.50
C GLY A 619 0.62 -11.41 4.22
N PHE A 620 -0.56 -12.02 4.09
CA PHE A 620 -1.82 -11.48 4.61
C PHE A 620 -1.80 -11.09 6.09
N GLN A 621 -0.98 -11.73 6.93
CA GLN A 621 -0.85 -11.36 8.34
C GLN A 621 -0.03 -10.09 8.56
N ARG A 622 1.03 -9.86 7.77
CA ARG A 622 1.96 -8.74 7.95
C ARG A 622 1.59 -7.51 7.12
N ILE A 623 1.08 -7.72 5.91
CA ILE A 623 0.85 -6.68 4.89
C ILE A 623 -0.59 -6.70 4.36
N GLY A 624 -1.55 -7.18 5.16
CA GLY A 624 -2.95 -7.36 4.75
C GLY A 624 -3.62 -6.09 4.21
N ASP A 625 -3.36 -4.93 4.80
CA ASP A 625 -3.96 -3.66 4.36
C ASP A 625 -3.39 -3.18 3.02
N LEU A 626 -2.09 -3.41 2.77
CA LEU A 626 -1.47 -3.18 1.46
C LEU A 626 -2.04 -4.11 0.38
N ILE A 627 -2.33 -5.37 0.72
CA ILE A 627 -3.02 -6.30 -0.19
C ILE A 627 -4.45 -5.83 -0.48
N TRP A 628 -5.16 -5.29 0.52
CA TRP A 628 -6.50 -4.72 0.33
C TRP A 628 -6.46 -3.47 -0.57
N ALA A 629 -5.49 -2.58 -0.38
CA ALA A 629 -5.26 -1.45 -1.27
C ALA A 629 -4.93 -1.92 -2.70
N ALA A 630 -4.10 -2.95 -2.86
CA ALA A 630 -3.80 -3.52 -4.18
C ALA A 630 -5.05 -4.12 -4.85
N ALA A 631 -5.94 -4.75 -4.08
CA ALA A 631 -7.23 -5.24 -4.54
C ALA A 631 -8.13 -4.10 -5.05
N ASP A 632 -8.23 -2.99 -4.30
CA ASP A 632 -8.96 -1.78 -4.71
C ASP A 632 -8.35 -1.14 -5.97
N GLN A 633 -7.01 -1.15 -6.08
CA GLN A 633 -6.29 -0.66 -7.27
C GLN A 633 -6.45 -1.56 -8.50
N ARG A 634 -7.18 -2.68 -8.38
CA ARG A 634 -7.43 -3.67 -9.45
C ARG A 634 -6.12 -4.31 -9.96
N THR A 635 -5.26 -4.68 -9.03
CA THR A 635 -3.96 -5.32 -9.31
C THR A 635 -4.14 -6.72 -9.88
N ARG A 636 -3.31 -7.07 -10.87
CA ARG A 636 -3.24 -8.39 -11.51
C ARG A 636 -1.86 -8.99 -11.32
N GLY A 637 -1.78 -10.19 -10.76
CA GLY A 637 -0.50 -10.87 -10.53
C GLY A 637 -0.63 -12.11 -9.66
N PHE A 638 0.52 -12.67 -9.30
CA PHE A 638 0.63 -13.84 -8.43
C PHE A 638 1.36 -13.49 -7.14
N LEU A 639 0.71 -13.74 -6.01
CA LEU A 639 1.33 -13.84 -4.69
C LEU A 639 1.59 -15.32 -4.40
N ILE A 640 2.84 -15.64 -4.08
CA ILE A 640 3.28 -17.00 -3.84
C ILE A 640 3.69 -17.11 -2.37
N GLY A 641 2.81 -17.67 -1.56
CA GLY A 641 3.10 -18.01 -0.17
C GLY A 641 3.94 -19.27 -0.12
N ALA A 642 5.26 -19.13 -0.20
CA ALA A 642 6.20 -20.23 -0.12
C ALA A 642 6.41 -20.69 1.33
N THR A 643 6.99 -21.89 1.47
CA THR A 643 7.24 -22.54 2.76
C THR A 643 5.99 -22.61 3.64
N SER A 644 4.84 -22.79 3.00
CA SER A 644 3.52 -22.75 3.66
C SER A 644 3.19 -24.04 4.41
N GLY A 645 2.15 -23.96 5.24
CA GLY A 645 1.61 -25.09 6.00
C GLY A 645 2.22 -25.20 7.40
N ARG A 646 1.36 -25.33 8.41
CA ARG A 646 1.76 -25.27 9.82
C ARG A 646 2.77 -26.37 10.17
N THR A 647 2.57 -27.58 9.64
CA THR A 647 3.44 -28.72 9.96
C THR A 647 4.60 -28.89 8.98
N THR A 648 4.54 -28.23 7.82
CA THR A 648 5.46 -28.48 6.72
C THR A 648 6.78 -27.70 6.87
N LEU A 649 6.73 -26.46 7.36
CA LEU A 649 7.92 -25.67 7.74
C LEU A 649 8.36 -25.99 9.17
N GLY A 650 8.79 -27.23 9.39
CA GLY A 650 8.87 -27.80 10.73
C GLY A 650 9.86 -27.13 11.70
N GLY A 651 11.06 -26.76 11.25
CA GLY A 651 12.11 -26.23 12.13
C GLY A 651 11.87 -24.81 12.64
N GLU A 652 11.20 -23.96 11.86
CA GLU A 652 11.12 -22.50 12.10
C GLU A 652 10.18 -22.10 13.24
N GLY A 653 9.22 -22.96 13.58
CA GLY A 653 8.37 -22.79 14.76
C GLY A 653 7.35 -21.63 14.66
N LEU A 654 7.02 -21.08 15.83
CA LEU A 654 5.77 -20.35 16.10
C LEU A 654 5.45 -19.22 15.12
N GLN A 655 6.43 -18.37 14.79
CA GLN A 655 6.21 -17.17 13.97
C GLN A 655 6.35 -17.39 12.46
N HIS A 656 6.64 -18.62 12.01
CA HIS A 656 6.87 -18.93 10.59
C HIS A 656 5.88 -19.96 10.04
N GLN A 657 5.52 -20.94 10.87
CA GLN A 657 4.60 -22.01 10.50
C GLN A 657 3.21 -21.43 10.23
N ASP A 658 2.84 -21.26 8.96
CA ASP A 658 1.56 -20.67 8.55
C ASP A 658 0.47 -21.73 8.45
N GLY A 659 -0.60 -21.54 9.23
CA GLY A 659 -1.82 -22.32 9.14
C GLY A 659 -3.08 -21.46 9.09
N SER A 660 -2.98 -20.18 8.71
CA SER A 660 -4.13 -19.26 8.72
C SER A 660 -4.21 -18.30 7.52
N SER A 661 -3.18 -18.20 6.68
CA SER A 661 -3.18 -17.25 5.56
C SER A 661 -4.37 -17.42 4.59
N HIS A 662 -4.77 -18.65 4.28
CA HIS A 662 -5.94 -18.93 3.43
C HIS A 662 -7.27 -18.44 4.02
N LEU A 663 -7.40 -18.41 5.35
CA LEU A 663 -8.59 -17.87 6.00
C LEU A 663 -8.67 -16.35 5.81
N ILE A 664 -7.54 -15.65 5.93
CA ILE A 664 -7.46 -14.21 5.72
C ILE A 664 -7.64 -13.89 4.22
N ALA A 665 -6.97 -14.64 3.33
CA ALA A 665 -7.06 -14.46 1.89
C ALA A 665 -8.51 -14.58 1.35
N ALA A 666 -9.30 -15.49 1.93
CA ALA A 666 -10.70 -15.69 1.56
C ALA A 666 -11.58 -14.43 1.76
N THR A 667 -11.15 -13.50 2.62
CA THR A 667 -11.85 -12.23 2.87
C THR A 667 -11.67 -11.19 1.77
N VAL A 668 -10.63 -11.31 0.93
CA VAL A 668 -10.35 -10.37 -0.16
C VAL A 668 -11.13 -10.78 -1.41
N PRO A 669 -12.11 -9.98 -1.90
CA PRO A 669 -13.10 -10.44 -2.88
C PRO A 669 -12.54 -10.89 -4.23
N ASN A 670 -11.50 -10.23 -4.74
CA ASN A 670 -10.87 -10.51 -6.03
C ASN A 670 -9.52 -11.25 -5.89
N CYS A 671 -9.20 -11.79 -4.70
CA CYS A 671 -8.10 -12.72 -4.51
C CYS A 671 -8.57 -14.15 -4.79
N ARG A 672 -7.92 -14.87 -5.70
CA ARG A 672 -8.14 -16.29 -5.99
C ARG A 672 -7.11 -17.13 -5.24
N ALA A 673 -7.51 -17.68 -4.10
CA ALA A 673 -6.61 -18.39 -3.19
C ALA A 673 -6.64 -19.91 -3.42
N TYR A 674 -5.48 -20.51 -3.70
CA TYR A 674 -5.31 -21.94 -3.96
C TYR A 674 -4.18 -22.56 -3.12
N ASP A 675 -4.39 -23.81 -2.70
CA ASP A 675 -3.43 -24.66 -1.99
C ASP A 675 -3.19 -25.97 -2.76
N PRO A 676 -2.48 -25.90 -3.92
CA PRO A 676 -2.24 -27.07 -4.75
C PRO A 676 -1.35 -28.08 -4.04
N ALA A 677 -1.73 -29.36 -4.11
CA ALA A 677 -0.97 -30.48 -3.58
C ALA A 677 0.02 -31.04 -4.61
N GLN A 678 -0.30 -30.92 -5.91
CA GLN A 678 0.45 -31.56 -6.99
C GLN A 678 0.94 -30.55 -8.04
N ALA A 679 2.04 -30.88 -8.71
CA ALA A 679 2.71 -29.98 -9.64
C ALA A 679 1.83 -29.60 -10.85
N TYR A 680 1.04 -30.54 -11.40
CA TYR A 680 0.13 -30.22 -12.50
C TYR A 680 -0.98 -29.27 -12.04
N GLU A 681 -1.43 -29.33 -10.78
CA GLU A 681 -2.48 -28.44 -10.27
C GLU A 681 -2.00 -27.00 -10.29
N ALA A 682 -0.79 -26.77 -9.77
CA ALA A 682 -0.14 -25.45 -9.83
C ALA A 682 0.02 -24.96 -11.28
N ALA A 683 0.43 -25.84 -12.21
CA ALA A 683 0.57 -25.49 -13.63
C ALA A 683 -0.75 -25.03 -14.25
N LEU A 684 -1.84 -25.75 -13.99
CA LEU A 684 -3.17 -25.42 -14.50
C LEU A 684 -3.71 -24.12 -13.90
N ILE A 685 -3.50 -23.89 -12.60
CA ILE A 685 -3.92 -22.67 -11.91
C ILE A 685 -3.17 -21.45 -12.44
N VAL A 686 -1.84 -21.57 -12.65
CA VAL A 686 -1.03 -20.48 -13.22
C VAL A 686 -1.42 -20.20 -14.67
N GLU A 687 -1.67 -21.24 -15.49
CA GLU A 687 -2.20 -21.06 -16.85
C GLU A 687 -3.52 -20.28 -16.84
N GLU A 688 -4.45 -20.67 -15.98
CA GLU A 688 -5.76 -20.02 -15.88
C GLU A 688 -5.65 -18.58 -15.40
N GLY A 689 -4.81 -18.32 -14.39
CA GLY A 689 -4.59 -16.96 -13.90
C GLY A 689 -4.00 -16.04 -14.97
N MET A 690 -3.01 -16.53 -15.74
CA MET A 690 -2.46 -15.75 -16.86
C MET A 690 -3.53 -15.46 -17.91
N ARG A 691 -4.35 -16.45 -18.27
CA ARG A 691 -5.44 -16.29 -19.24
C ARG A 691 -6.45 -15.24 -18.78
N ARG A 692 -6.95 -15.38 -17.54
CA ARG A 692 -7.96 -14.48 -16.96
C ARG A 692 -7.46 -13.05 -16.83
N MET A 693 -6.23 -12.85 -16.36
CA MET A 693 -5.66 -11.52 -16.12
C MET A 693 -5.13 -10.81 -17.38
N LEU A 694 -4.44 -11.54 -18.27
CA LEU A 694 -3.71 -10.94 -19.41
C LEU A 694 -4.49 -10.98 -20.73
N THR A 695 -5.38 -11.95 -20.90
CA THR A 695 -6.16 -12.12 -22.14
C THR A 695 -7.63 -11.72 -21.97
N GLU A 696 -8.26 -12.10 -20.85
CA GLU A 696 -9.68 -11.82 -20.59
C GLU A 696 -9.94 -10.56 -19.76
N ASP A 697 -8.88 -9.85 -19.35
CA ASP A 697 -8.96 -8.56 -18.66
C ASP A 697 -9.70 -8.60 -17.31
N HIS A 698 -9.65 -9.73 -16.60
CA HIS A 698 -10.22 -9.85 -15.25
C HIS A 698 -9.34 -9.15 -14.20
N ASP A 699 -9.95 -8.25 -13.43
CA ASP A 699 -9.33 -7.52 -12.30
C ASP A 699 -9.30 -8.36 -11.02
N GLU A 700 -8.52 -9.43 -11.07
CA GLU A 700 -8.25 -10.34 -9.96
C GLU A 700 -6.77 -10.67 -9.89
N PHE A 701 -6.36 -11.20 -8.74
CA PHE A 701 -5.01 -11.70 -8.52
C PHE A 701 -5.07 -13.05 -7.82
N TYR A 702 -3.97 -13.78 -7.88
CA TYR A 702 -3.89 -15.16 -7.41
C TYR A 702 -2.98 -15.26 -6.20
N TYR A 703 -3.41 -16.01 -5.19
CA TYR A 703 -2.59 -16.41 -4.06
C TYR A 703 -2.40 -17.93 -4.10
N LEU A 704 -1.17 -18.38 -4.32
CA LEU A 704 -0.83 -19.80 -4.34
C LEU A 704 0.11 -20.10 -3.18
N THR A 705 -0.26 -21.08 -2.34
CA THR A 705 0.64 -21.61 -1.33
C THR A 705 1.46 -22.75 -1.90
N VAL A 706 2.76 -22.73 -1.61
CA VAL A 706 3.71 -23.76 -2.06
C VAL A 706 4.62 -24.17 -0.92
N THR A 707 4.98 -25.45 -0.89
CA THR A 707 5.67 -26.07 0.24
C THR A 707 7.11 -26.41 -0.12
N ASN A 708 7.93 -26.70 0.90
CA ASN A 708 9.33 -27.12 0.76
C ASN A 708 9.53 -28.64 0.97
N GLU A 709 8.43 -29.41 1.01
CA GLU A 709 8.49 -30.87 1.13
C GLU A 709 8.54 -31.51 -0.25
N ASN A 710 9.53 -32.37 -0.48
CA ASN A 710 9.61 -33.15 -1.72
C ASN A 710 8.67 -34.35 -1.60
N LEU A 711 7.72 -34.45 -2.54
CA LEU A 711 6.79 -35.55 -2.63
C LEU A 711 6.80 -36.10 -4.05
N PRO A 712 6.56 -37.42 -4.25
CA PRO A 712 6.36 -37.99 -5.57
C PRO A 712 5.20 -37.29 -6.30
N GLN A 713 5.46 -36.78 -7.50
CA GLN A 713 4.46 -36.07 -8.28
C GLN A 713 3.82 -37.02 -9.32
N PRO A 714 2.49 -37.16 -9.37
CA PRO A 714 1.82 -37.95 -10.40
C PRO A 714 1.64 -37.16 -11.70
N ASP A 715 1.38 -37.90 -12.78
CA ASP A 715 1.00 -37.32 -14.06
C ASP A 715 -0.41 -36.72 -14.02
N LEU A 716 -0.64 -35.67 -14.81
CA LEU A 716 -1.98 -35.18 -15.08
C LEU A 716 -2.79 -36.32 -15.71
N PRO A 717 -3.93 -36.72 -15.12
CA PRO A 717 -4.74 -37.80 -15.67
C PRO A 717 -5.24 -37.50 -17.08
N ASP A 718 -5.27 -38.54 -17.92
CA ASP A 718 -5.87 -38.44 -19.26
C ASP A 718 -7.36 -38.05 -19.14
N ALA A 719 -7.83 -37.16 -20.02
CA ALA A 719 -9.21 -36.68 -20.03
C ALA A 719 -10.23 -37.81 -20.28
N SER A 720 -9.83 -38.92 -20.90
CA SER A 720 -10.66 -40.12 -21.03
C SER A 720 -10.89 -40.85 -19.70
N VAL A 721 -9.98 -40.71 -18.74
CA VAL A 721 -10.01 -41.35 -17.42
C VAL A 721 -10.63 -40.41 -16.37
N ALA A 722 -10.27 -39.13 -16.40
CA ALA A 722 -10.78 -38.11 -15.49
C ALA A 722 -11.16 -36.83 -16.26
N PRO A 723 -12.30 -36.83 -16.99
CA PRO A 723 -12.70 -35.73 -17.87
C PRO A 723 -12.85 -34.40 -17.13
N ASP A 724 -13.21 -34.46 -15.86
CA ASP A 724 -13.43 -33.30 -15.01
C ASP A 724 -12.18 -32.84 -14.25
N CYS A 725 -11.01 -33.47 -14.42
CA CYS A 725 -9.82 -33.14 -13.62
C CYS A 725 -9.41 -31.67 -13.76
N ARG A 726 -9.20 -31.18 -14.99
CA ARG A 726 -8.82 -29.79 -15.24
C ARG A 726 -9.87 -28.82 -14.70
N THR A 727 -11.15 -29.05 -15.02
CA THR A 727 -12.26 -28.23 -14.50
C THR A 727 -12.28 -28.23 -12.98
N GLY A 728 -12.07 -29.40 -12.37
CA GLY A 728 -12.07 -29.57 -10.92
C GLY A 728 -10.92 -28.88 -10.22
N VAL A 729 -9.70 -28.95 -10.77
CA VAL A 729 -8.54 -28.18 -10.27
C VAL A 729 -8.87 -26.69 -10.21
N LEU A 730 -9.47 -26.15 -11.27
CA LEU A 730 -9.81 -24.72 -11.36
C LEU A 730 -11.04 -24.34 -10.52
N ARG A 731 -12.00 -25.26 -10.32
CA ARG A 731 -13.19 -25.01 -9.49
C ARG A 731 -13.00 -25.33 -8.01
N GLY A 732 -11.83 -25.85 -7.63
CA GLY A 732 -11.39 -25.99 -6.24
C GLY A 732 -11.30 -27.42 -5.69
N MET A 733 -11.72 -28.45 -6.44
CA MET A 733 -11.43 -29.86 -6.09
C MET A 733 -11.61 -30.82 -7.25
N HIS A 734 -10.85 -31.92 -7.24
CA HIS A 734 -11.06 -33.06 -8.14
C HIS A 734 -10.70 -34.39 -7.48
N ARG A 735 -11.25 -35.49 -8.00
CA ARG A 735 -11.02 -36.83 -7.45
C ARG A 735 -9.65 -37.35 -7.89
N VAL A 736 -8.87 -37.87 -6.95
CA VAL A 736 -7.54 -38.48 -7.19
C VAL A 736 -7.49 -39.97 -6.92
N ARG A 737 -8.41 -40.48 -6.08
CA ARG A 737 -8.60 -41.91 -5.85
C ARG A 737 -10.07 -42.26 -5.97
N THR A 738 -10.38 -43.12 -6.94
CA THR A 738 -11.72 -43.69 -7.13
C THR A 738 -11.91 -44.93 -6.27
N CYS A 739 -13.14 -45.16 -5.84
CA CYS A 739 -13.49 -46.39 -5.14
C CYS A 739 -14.97 -46.72 -5.40
N ASP A 740 -15.28 -48.00 -5.60
CA ASP A 740 -16.66 -48.45 -5.68
C ASP A 740 -17.28 -48.51 -4.29
N ALA A 741 -18.51 -48.01 -4.16
CA ALA A 741 -19.27 -47.97 -2.90
C ALA A 741 -18.46 -47.43 -1.70
N PRO A 742 -17.91 -46.20 -1.77
CA PRO A 742 -17.10 -45.64 -0.71
C PRO A 742 -17.88 -45.50 0.60
N ARG A 743 -17.25 -45.88 1.71
CA ARG A 743 -17.80 -45.74 3.07
C ARG A 743 -17.46 -44.40 3.70
N VAL A 744 -16.43 -43.74 3.21
CA VAL A 744 -15.98 -42.41 3.64
C VAL A 744 -15.28 -41.73 2.47
N ARG A 745 -15.32 -40.39 2.45
CA ARG A 745 -14.56 -39.54 1.52
C ARG A 745 -13.52 -38.75 2.28
N LEU A 746 -12.28 -38.75 1.78
CA LEU A 746 -11.20 -37.93 2.30
C LEU A 746 -10.99 -36.75 1.35
N LEU A 747 -11.21 -35.53 1.83
CA LEU A 747 -10.92 -34.29 1.12
C LEU A 747 -9.66 -33.68 1.75
N ALA A 748 -8.63 -33.41 0.95
CA ALA A 748 -7.37 -32.88 1.49
C ALA A 748 -6.75 -31.84 0.57
N ALA A 749 -6.22 -30.77 1.15
CA ALA A 749 -5.54 -29.67 0.45
C ALA A 749 -4.02 -29.67 0.73
N GLY A 750 -3.24 -29.19 -0.24
CA GLY A 750 -1.80 -29.04 -0.12
C GLY A 750 -1.09 -30.31 0.39
N PRO A 751 -0.16 -30.20 1.36
CA PRO A 751 0.62 -31.34 1.84
C PRO A 751 -0.23 -32.39 2.60
N ALA A 752 -1.45 -32.05 3.04
CA ALA A 752 -2.34 -33.01 3.67
C ALA A 752 -2.84 -34.10 2.70
N LEU A 753 -2.76 -33.88 1.38
CA LEU A 753 -3.17 -34.87 0.38
C LEU A 753 -2.33 -36.16 0.47
N ALA A 754 -1.03 -36.04 0.73
CA ALA A 754 -0.15 -37.19 0.87
C ALA A 754 -0.44 -38.00 2.15
N GLU A 755 -0.89 -37.34 3.23
CA GLU A 755 -1.38 -38.03 4.43
C GLU A 755 -2.74 -38.71 4.16
N ALA A 756 -3.63 -38.08 3.39
CA ALA A 756 -4.93 -38.65 3.04
C ALA A 756 -4.82 -39.89 2.13
N LEU A 757 -3.90 -39.88 1.17
CA LEU A 757 -3.62 -41.05 0.32
C LEU A 757 -3.09 -42.24 1.15
N ARG A 758 -2.15 -41.98 2.08
CA ARG A 758 -1.68 -43.01 3.02
C ARG A 758 -2.79 -43.53 3.94
N ALA A 759 -3.63 -42.63 4.46
CA ALA A 759 -4.79 -43.02 5.26
C ALA A 759 -5.75 -43.91 4.47
N ALA A 760 -5.98 -43.59 3.19
CA ALA A 760 -6.83 -44.37 2.30
C ALA A 760 -6.28 -45.78 2.00
N GLU A 761 -4.96 -45.91 1.91
CA GLU A 761 -4.29 -47.22 1.81
C GLU A 761 -4.52 -48.04 3.07
N THR A 762 -4.21 -47.49 4.26
CA THR A 762 -4.41 -48.18 5.56
C THR A 762 -5.89 -48.57 5.78
N LEU A 763 -6.84 -47.67 5.51
CA LEU A 763 -8.27 -47.95 5.61
C LEU A 763 -8.68 -49.14 4.74
N GLN A 764 -8.14 -49.23 3.52
CA GLN A 764 -8.43 -50.33 2.60
C GLN A 764 -7.75 -51.63 3.03
N SER A 765 -6.44 -51.62 3.29
CA SER A 765 -5.64 -52.82 3.50
C SER A 765 -5.81 -53.44 4.89
N GLU A 766 -5.97 -52.62 5.93
CA GLU A 766 -6.01 -53.09 7.31
C GLU A 766 -7.43 -53.14 7.89
N HIS A 767 -8.35 -52.38 7.30
CA HIS A 767 -9.71 -52.22 7.85
C HIS A 767 -10.81 -52.52 6.84
N ALA A 768 -10.50 -52.86 5.59
CA ALA A 768 -11.49 -53.12 4.54
C ALA A 768 -12.57 -52.01 4.47
N VAL A 769 -12.17 -50.76 4.68
CA VAL A 769 -13.03 -49.58 4.57
C VAL A 769 -12.71 -48.89 3.23
N PRO A 770 -13.54 -49.11 2.19
CA PRO A 770 -13.34 -48.45 0.91
C PRO A 770 -13.57 -46.94 1.05
N CYS A 771 -12.71 -46.14 0.42
CA CYS A 771 -12.78 -44.69 0.49
C CYS A 771 -12.31 -44.01 -0.81
N GLU A 772 -12.94 -42.89 -1.13
CA GLU A 772 -12.49 -41.98 -2.18
C GLU A 772 -11.57 -40.91 -1.58
N VAL A 773 -10.61 -40.45 -2.38
CA VAL A 773 -9.76 -39.30 -2.03
C VAL A 773 -9.92 -38.21 -3.08
N TRP A 774 -10.11 -36.99 -2.60
CA TRP A 774 -10.27 -35.79 -3.40
C TRP A 774 -9.16 -34.80 -3.03
N SER A 775 -8.46 -34.32 -4.06
CA SER A 775 -7.58 -33.16 -3.92
C SER A 775 -8.44 -31.92 -3.91
N VAL A 776 -8.30 -31.10 -2.87
CA VAL A 776 -8.98 -29.81 -2.73
C VAL A 776 -7.96 -28.71 -3.00
N THR A 777 -7.99 -28.16 -4.20
CA THR A 777 -7.09 -27.07 -4.61
C THR A 777 -7.53 -25.72 -4.04
N SER A 778 -8.81 -25.54 -3.69
CA SER A 778 -9.29 -24.31 -3.03
C SER A 778 -10.60 -24.50 -2.27
N TYR A 779 -10.54 -24.49 -0.93
CA TYR A 779 -11.75 -24.41 -0.09
C TYR A 779 -12.50 -23.09 -0.26
N SER A 780 -11.78 -21.99 -0.50
CA SER A 780 -12.38 -20.65 -0.59
C SER A 780 -13.20 -20.46 -1.87
N GLU A 781 -12.71 -20.94 -3.02
CA GLU A 781 -13.46 -20.87 -4.28
C GLU A 781 -14.66 -21.82 -4.27
N LEU A 782 -14.54 -23.01 -3.66
CA LEU A 782 -15.69 -23.91 -3.43
C LEU A 782 -16.79 -23.23 -2.61
N ALA A 783 -16.41 -22.57 -1.51
CA ALA A 783 -17.35 -21.88 -0.64
C ALA A 783 -17.99 -20.67 -1.35
N ARG A 784 -17.24 -19.91 -2.15
CA ARG A 784 -17.76 -18.80 -2.97
C ARG A 784 -18.76 -19.29 -4.01
N ASP A 785 -18.45 -20.37 -4.73
CA ASP A 785 -19.35 -20.97 -5.72
C ASP A 785 -20.65 -21.49 -5.06
N ALA A 786 -20.53 -22.17 -3.92
CA ALA A 786 -21.68 -22.67 -3.19
C ALA A 786 -22.59 -21.55 -2.66
N ARG A 787 -22.02 -20.48 -2.08
CA ARG A 787 -22.80 -19.30 -1.65
C ARG A 787 -23.44 -18.56 -2.82
N ARG A 788 -22.78 -18.49 -3.99
CA ARG A 788 -23.36 -17.92 -5.21
C ARG A 788 -24.62 -18.67 -5.63
N VAL A 789 -24.55 -20.01 -5.66
CA VAL A 789 -25.68 -20.88 -6.00
C VAL A 789 -26.78 -20.80 -4.95
N GLU A 790 -26.45 -20.82 -3.66
CA GLU A 790 -27.42 -20.65 -2.58
C GLU A 790 -28.15 -19.32 -2.67
N ARG A 791 -27.43 -18.22 -2.89
CA ARG A 791 -28.03 -16.89 -3.10
C ARG A 791 -28.98 -16.91 -4.30
N ALA A 792 -28.58 -17.49 -5.43
CA ALA A 792 -29.44 -17.60 -6.60
C ALA A 792 -30.73 -18.36 -6.29
N ARG A 793 -30.62 -19.50 -5.58
CA ARG A 793 -31.76 -20.30 -5.11
C ARG A 793 -32.71 -19.49 -4.22
N VAL A 794 -32.19 -18.81 -3.20
CA VAL A 794 -33.00 -18.00 -2.26
C VAL A 794 -33.72 -16.86 -2.98
N LEU A 795 -33.10 -16.29 -4.01
CA LEU A 795 -33.69 -15.22 -4.83
C LEU A 795 -34.59 -15.74 -5.96
N GLY A 796 -34.78 -17.05 -6.10
CA GLY A 796 -35.56 -17.66 -7.19
C GLY A 796 -34.96 -17.47 -8.58
N LEU A 797 -33.65 -17.24 -8.68
CA LEU A 797 -32.93 -17.11 -9.95
C LEU A 797 -32.53 -18.49 -10.48
N ASN A 798 -32.51 -18.65 -11.82
CA ASN A 798 -31.99 -19.85 -12.46
C ASN A 798 -30.53 -20.07 -12.06
N HIS A 799 -30.19 -21.30 -11.67
CA HIS A 799 -28.83 -21.66 -11.28
C HIS A 799 -28.53 -23.12 -11.62
N GLU A 800 -27.26 -23.38 -11.94
CA GLU A 800 -26.71 -24.73 -11.97
C GLU A 800 -26.30 -25.18 -10.55
N PRO A 801 -26.16 -26.49 -10.30
CA PRO A 801 -25.54 -26.98 -9.07
C PRO A 801 -24.14 -26.39 -8.86
N SER A 802 -23.78 -26.15 -7.60
CA SER A 802 -22.40 -25.77 -7.26
C SER A 802 -21.43 -26.91 -7.61
N TRP A 803 -20.15 -26.59 -7.77
CA TRP A 803 -19.13 -27.61 -8.02
C TRP A 803 -19.10 -28.66 -6.92
N LEU A 804 -19.20 -28.21 -5.68
CA LEU A 804 -19.28 -29.08 -4.52
C LEU A 804 -20.47 -30.05 -4.59
N ALA A 805 -21.65 -29.57 -4.98
CA ALA A 805 -22.84 -30.40 -5.14
C ALA A 805 -22.68 -31.40 -6.31
N HIS A 806 -22.02 -30.99 -7.39
CA HIS A 806 -21.69 -31.88 -8.52
C HIS A 806 -20.73 -33.00 -8.09
N CYS A 807 -19.67 -32.66 -7.35
CA CYS A 807 -18.68 -33.62 -6.88
C CYS A 807 -19.21 -34.59 -5.81
N LEU A 808 -19.99 -34.09 -4.85
CA LEU A 808 -20.37 -34.86 -3.67
C LEU A 808 -21.80 -35.41 -3.70
N GLY A 809 -22.71 -34.83 -4.47
CA GLY A 809 -24.14 -35.19 -4.47
C GLY A 809 -24.85 -34.87 -3.16
N GLN A 810 -26.14 -35.27 -3.04
CA GLN A 810 -26.96 -34.99 -1.85
C GLN A 810 -26.98 -36.13 -0.82
N ASP A 811 -26.70 -37.38 -1.21
CA ASP A 811 -26.75 -38.56 -0.33
C ASP A 811 -25.42 -39.34 -0.31
N GLY A 812 -24.32 -38.63 -0.06
CA GLY A 812 -22.97 -39.19 -0.06
C GLY A 812 -22.55 -39.91 1.23
N PRO A 813 -21.45 -40.68 1.19
CA PRO A 813 -20.78 -41.14 2.41
C PRO A 813 -20.27 -39.96 3.24
N PRO A 814 -20.02 -40.16 4.55
CA PRO A 814 -19.45 -39.14 5.41
C PRO A 814 -18.10 -38.64 4.87
N VAL A 815 -17.79 -37.39 5.18
CA VAL A 815 -16.62 -36.67 4.67
C VAL A 815 -15.66 -36.38 5.82
N LEU A 816 -14.38 -36.64 5.60
CA LEU A 816 -13.29 -36.10 6.41
C LEU A 816 -12.54 -35.08 5.57
N ALA A 817 -12.58 -33.81 5.96
CA ALA A 817 -11.89 -32.73 5.27
C ALA A 817 -10.65 -32.31 6.06
N ALA A 818 -9.51 -32.18 5.41
CA ALA A 818 -8.24 -31.87 6.06
C ALA A 818 -7.42 -30.84 5.29
N SER A 819 -6.58 -30.11 6.02
CA SER A 819 -5.57 -29.21 5.46
C SER A 819 -4.44 -29.00 6.47
N ASP A 820 -3.31 -28.45 6.02
CA ASP A 820 -2.22 -28.00 6.91
C ASP A 820 -2.49 -26.58 7.50
N TYR A 821 -3.78 -26.22 7.56
CA TYR A 821 -4.34 -24.96 8.06
C TYR A 821 -5.38 -25.27 9.15
N VAL A 822 -5.77 -24.24 9.93
CA VAL A 822 -6.80 -24.35 10.97
C VAL A 822 -8.11 -24.93 10.43
N CYS A 823 -8.89 -25.62 11.27
CA CYS A 823 -10.17 -26.27 10.89
C CYS A 823 -11.14 -25.30 10.22
N ALA A 824 -11.07 -24.01 10.54
CA ALA A 824 -11.88 -22.98 9.91
C ALA A 824 -11.67 -22.86 8.38
N VAL A 825 -10.58 -23.38 7.81
CA VAL A 825 -10.36 -23.42 6.35
C VAL A 825 -11.23 -24.50 5.68
N PRO A 826 -11.10 -25.81 6.01
CA PRO A 826 -12.02 -26.81 5.49
C PRO A 826 -13.47 -26.56 5.89
N ASP A 827 -13.74 -25.99 7.07
CA ASP A 827 -15.11 -25.69 7.51
C ASP A 827 -15.85 -24.64 6.65
N GLN A 828 -15.15 -23.90 5.77
CA GLN A 828 -15.80 -22.95 4.85
C GLN A 828 -16.86 -23.61 3.94
N ILE A 829 -16.71 -24.90 3.65
CA ILE A 829 -17.66 -25.65 2.82
C ILE A 829 -18.71 -26.43 3.63
N ARG A 830 -18.58 -26.48 4.96
CA ARG A 830 -19.37 -27.33 5.86
C ARG A 830 -20.88 -27.18 5.67
N ALA A 831 -21.37 -25.94 5.55
CA ALA A 831 -22.79 -25.64 5.36
C ALA A 831 -23.35 -26.13 4.01
N HIS A 832 -22.48 -26.47 3.06
CA HIS A 832 -22.83 -26.83 1.69
C HIS A 832 -22.60 -28.32 1.39
N VAL A 833 -22.08 -29.09 2.37
CA VAL A 833 -21.96 -30.55 2.30
C VAL A 833 -23.14 -31.17 3.04
N SER A 834 -23.97 -31.96 2.34
CA SER A 834 -25.15 -32.61 2.94
C SER A 834 -24.81 -33.81 3.83
N ALA A 835 -23.73 -34.52 3.52
CA ALA A 835 -23.27 -35.66 4.30
C ALA A 835 -22.61 -35.21 5.61
N PRO A 836 -22.58 -36.08 6.66
CA PRO A 836 -21.81 -35.80 7.87
C PRO A 836 -20.34 -35.57 7.53
N MET A 837 -19.87 -34.35 7.71
CA MET A 837 -18.48 -33.93 7.54
C MET A 837 -17.78 -33.70 8.89
N ARG A 838 -16.51 -34.06 8.99
CA ARG A 838 -15.59 -33.70 10.09
C ARG A 838 -14.36 -33.03 9.49
N SER A 839 -13.83 -32.02 10.18
CA SER A 839 -12.64 -31.29 9.75
C SER A 839 -11.45 -31.62 10.63
N LEU A 840 -10.27 -31.74 10.03
CA LEU A 840 -8.96 -31.80 10.69
C LEU A 840 -8.12 -30.62 10.22
N GLY A 841 -7.46 -29.97 11.15
CA GLY A 841 -6.68 -28.78 10.89
C GLY A 841 -5.70 -28.49 12.01
N THR A 842 -4.81 -27.55 11.75
CA THR A 842 -3.63 -27.28 12.59
C THR A 842 -3.88 -26.10 13.52
N ASP A 843 -4.94 -26.17 14.32
CA ASP A 843 -5.32 -25.17 15.31
C ASP A 843 -4.30 -25.10 16.45
N GLY A 844 -3.87 -23.88 16.81
CA GLY A 844 -2.85 -23.61 17.81
C GLY A 844 -1.59 -22.95 17.25
N PHE A 845 -0.70 -22.53 18.14
CA PHE A 845 0.59 -21.96 17.77
C PHE A 845 1.55 -23.03 17.25
N GLY A 846 2.35 -22.65 16.25
CA GLY A 846 3.44 -23.46 15.74
C GLY A 846 4.52 -23.75 16.78
N ARG A 847 5.32 -24.79 16.55
CA ARG A 847 6.47 -25.21 17.38
C ARG A 847 7.51 -25.94 16.54
N SER A 848 8.77 -25.89 16.95
CA SER A 848 9.87 -26.51 16.19
C SER A 848 9.95 -28.01 16.45
N ASP A 849 9.74 -28.83 15.41
CA ASP A 849 9.96 -30.28 15.45
C ASP A 849 10.04 -30.83 14.00
N THR A 850 10.24 -32.14 13.86
CA THR A 850 10.08 -32.88 12.61
C THR A 850 8.63 -32.79 12.09
N ARG A 851 8.45 -32.80 10.77
CA ARG A 851 7.10 -32.79 10.15
C ARG A 851 6.19 -33.89 10.69
N ALA A 852 6.74 -35.10 10.89
CA ALA A 852 5.98 -36.23 11.42
C ALA A 852 5.45 -35.96 12.85
N ARG A 853 6.28 -35.39 13.74
CA ARG A 853 5.86 -35.02 15.09
C ARG A 853 4.87 -33.87 15.09
N LEU A 854 5.03 -32.89 14.20
CA LEU A 854 4.07 -31.78 14.09
C LEU A 854 2.71 -32.27 13.59
N ARG A 855 2.67 -33.12 12.56
CA ARG A 855 1.42 -33.70 12.06
C ARG A 855 0.72 -34.56 13.10
N ASP A 856 1.47 -35.24 13.95
CA ASP A 856 0.93 -35.97 15.08
C ASP A 856 0.48 -35.05 16.23
N PHE A 857 1.24 -34.00 16.53
CA PHE A 857 0.92 -33.00 17.54
C PHE A 857 -0.38 -32.27 17.20
N PHE A 858 -0.52 -31.79 15.97
CA PHE A 858 -1.71 -31.11 15.45
C PHE A 858 -2.83 -32.07 15.01
N GLU A 859 -2.62 -33.38 15.14
CA GLU A 859 -3.66 -34.39 14.92
C GLU A 859 -4.17 -34.44 13.45
N VAL A 860 -3.26 -34.20 12.51
CA VAL A 860 -3.52 -34.16 11.05
C VAL A 860 -2.74 -35.23 10.25
N SER A 861 -1.99 -36.12 10.90
CA SER A 861 -1.29 -37.21 10.21
C SER A 861 -2.25 -38.27 9.66
N ALA A 862 -1.77 -39.14 8.76
CA ALA A 862 -2.53 -40.25 8.21
C ALA A 862 -3.16 -41.13 9.30
N ALA A 863 -2.47 -41.35 10.43
CA ALA A 863 -2.97 -42.16 11.54
C ALA A 863 -4.18 -41.52 12.24
N TRP A 864 -4.20 -40.19 12.37
CA TRP A 864 -5.36 -39.44 12.86
C TRP A 864 -6.51 -39.48 11.86
N MET A 865 -6.21 -39.32 10.57
CA MET A 865 -7.22 -39.45 9.51
C MET A 865 -7.89 -40.83 9.50
N VAL A 866 -7.13 -41.91 9.67
CA VAL A 866 -7.65 -43.28 9.81
C VAL A 866 -8.61 -43.36 11.00
N LEU A 867 -8.21 -42.88 12.19
CA LEU A 867 -9.06 -42.90 13.38
C LEU A 867 -10.41 -42.20 13.11
N HIS A 868 -10.38 -41.00 12.57
CA HIS A 868 -11.58 -40.22 12.33
C HIS A 868 -12.45 -40.81 11.20
N ALA A 869 -11.84 -41.38 10.18
CA ALA A 869 -12.55 -42.06 9.10
C ALA A 869 -13.23 -43.36 9.57
N LEU A 870 -12.57 -44.16 10.40
CA LEU A 870 -13.16 -45.36 11.02
C LEU A 870 -14.36 -45.01 11.89
N ASP A 871 -14.25 -43.96 12.70
CA ASP A 871 -15.33 -43.46 13.55
C ASP A 871 -16.55 -43.00 12.72
N LEU A 872 -16.32 -42.24 11.65
CA LEU A 872 -17.37 -41.83 10.71
C LEU A 872 -18.02 -43.02 9.98
N ALA A 873 -17.22 -44.01 9.55
CA ALA A 873 -17.71 -45.20 8.88
C ALA A 873 -18.53 -46.09 9.84
N CYS A 874 -18.10 -46.20 11.11
CA CYS A 874 -18.76 -46.97 12.16
C CYS A 874 -20.15 -46.42 12.49
N ALA A 875 -20.31 -45.09 12.51
CA ALA A 875 -21.61 -44.46 12.79
C ALA A 875 -22.72 -44.79 11.77
N ARG A 876 -22.35 -45.36 10.61
CA ARG A 876 -23.28 -45.76 9.54
C ARG A 876 -23.18 -47.26 9.21
N ALA A 877 -22.49 -48.04 10.03
CA ALA A 877 -22.28 -49.46 9.82
C ALA A 877 -23.45 -50.30 10.35
N THR A 878 -23.60 -51.52 9.81
CA THR A 878 -24.50 -52.54 10.40
C THR A 878 -23.92 -53.06 11.71
N ASP A 879 -24.72 -53.65 12.61
CA ASP A 879 -24.28 -54.06 13.95
C ASP A 879 -23.00 -54.91 13.95
N ALA A 880 -22.89 -55.89 13.05
CA ALA A 880 -21.72 -56.77 12.95
C ALA A 880 -20.46 -56.03 12.45
N GLU A 881 -20.64 -55.10 11.50
CA GLU A 881 -19.54 -54.28 10.99
C GLU A 881 -19.12 -53.22 12.01
N ALA A 882 -20.08 -52.64 12.74
CA ALA A 882 -19.84 -51.67 13.80
C ALA A 882 -18.96 -52.27 14.91
N ALA A 883 -19.21 -53.51 15.35
CA ALA A 883 -18.38 -54.19 16.34
C ALA A 883 -16.91 -54.31 15.89
N ARG A 884 -16.69 -54.70 14.63
CA ARG A 884 -15.34 -54.80 14.03
C ARG A 884 -14.65 -53.45 13.94
N LEU A 885 -15.37 -52.41 13.53
CA LEU A 885 -14.83 -51.05 13.44
C LEU A 885 -14.54 -50.45 14.82
N GLN A 886 -15.37 -50.72 15.84
CA GLN A 886 -15.11 -50.30 17.22
C GLN A 886 -13.80 -50.89 17.77
N GLU A 887 -13.51 -52.16 17.47
CA GLU A 887 -12.24 -52.78 17.85
C GLU A 887 -11.05 -52.11 17.13
N ALA A 888 -11.20 -51.81 15.83
CA ALA A 888 -10.18 -51.08 15.06
C ALA A 888 -9.95 -49.67 15.61
N ILE A 889 -11.01 -48.94 15.96
CA ILE A 889 -10.95 -47.62 16.60
C ILE A 889 -10.20 -47.71 17.95
N ALA A 890 -10.49 -48.72 18.77
CA ALA A 890 -9.82 -48.90 20.05
C ALA A 890 -8.31 -49.16 19.88
N ARG A 891 -7.92 -50.01 18.92
CA ARG A 891 -6.50 -50.24 18.58
C ARG A 891 -5.83 -48.98 18.08
N GLN A 892 -6.50 -48.22 17.22
CA GLN A 892 -5.95 -46.98 16.67
C GLN A 892 -5.77 -45.91 17.75
N ARG A 893 -6.71 -45.78 18.69
CA ARG A 893 -6.58 -44.89 19.86
C ARG A 893 -5.38 -45.26 20.74
N ALA A 894 -5.16 -46.55 20.96
CA ALA A 894 -3.99 -47.02 21.72
C ALA A 894 -2.67 -46.72 20.99
N ALA A 895 -2.63 -46.90 19.66
CA ALA A 895 -1.44 -46.60 18.85
C ALA A 895 -1.08 -45.10 18.82
N LEU A 896 -2.08 -44.23 18.91
CA LEU A 896 -1.94 -42.77 18.93
C LEU A 896 -1.69 -42.19 20.35
N ASP A 897 -1.63 -43.04 21.38
CA ASP A 897 -1.61 -42.64 22.79
C ASP A 897 -2.72 -41.61 23.11
N ALA A 898 -3.93 -41.84 22.59
CA ALA A 898 -5.03 -40.90 22.74
C ALA A 898 -5.45 -40.68 24.20
N ALA A 899 -5.16 -41.64 25.08
CA ALA A 899 -5.45 -41.55 26.51
C ALA A 899 -4.51 -40.60 27.26
N GLY A 900 -3.31 -40.33 26.74
CA GLY A 900 -2.34 -39.38 27.31
C GLY A 900 -2.49 -37.95 26.78
N ARG A 901 -3.51 -37.68 25.95
CA ARG A 901 -3.75 -36.36 25.32
C ARG A 901 -4.86 -35.62 26.05
N ASP A 902 -4.51 -35.03 27.18
CA ASP A 902 -5.45 -34.44 28.13
C ASP A 902 -5.96 -33.04 27.70
N ALA A 903 -5.30 -32.42 26.73
CA ALA A 903 -5.62 -31.09 26.23
C ALA A 903 -5.55 -31.07 24.69
N PRO A 904 -6.31 -30.21 24.00
CA PRO A 904 -6.17 -30.01 22.56
C PRO A 904 -4.84 -29.29 22.19
N PRO A 905 -4.40 -29.36 20.93
CA PRO A 905 -3.13 -28.75 20.50
C PRO A 905 -2.98 -27.26 20.79
N TRP A 906 -4.07 -26.48 20.75
CA TRP A 906 -4.05 -25.04 21.06
C TRP A 906 -3.99 -24.69 22.56
N LEU A 907 -4.10 -25.69 23.46
CA LEU A 907 -3.90 -25.54 24.90
C LEU A 907 -2.57 -26.17 25.37
N ARG A 908 -1.81 -26.80 24.47
CA ARG A 908 -0.54 -27.51 24.73
C ARG A 908 0.70 -26.72 24.32
#